data_AF-A0A166F397-F1
#
_entry.id   AF-A0A166F397-F1
#
_cell.length_a   1.000
_cell.length_b   1.000
_cell.length_c   1.000
_cell.angle_alpha   90.00
_cell.angle_beta   90.00
_cell.angle_gamma   90.00
#
_symmetry.space_group_name_H-M   'P 1'
#
loop_
_entity.id
_entity.type
_entity.pdbx_description
1 polymer ?
#
loop_
_entity_poly.entity_id
_entity_poly.type
_entity_poly.pdbx_seq_one_letter_code
_entity_poly.pdbx_strand_id
1 'polypeptide(L)'
;MYKNEFKKLSIFLIISAIIAIGAFSLIGTTNAADVTINNTTDNIRDASIGNGSFNDGDTLYLEDGVYSGTGNKNLAISKNMTIAGKTKGGAIIDMENNGRAFTINAGINITLINITFINGNITVSGGVIASTGTNIILTITDCTFENNTANNGGAIHINGVSSNTTIKNSIFKNNKASNNDGAVCMVGTNSAHLVDNCTFENNTATNSYGTLSIGGDGSDNILRNSVFKNNTATNYAGATLSGSNSINLVDNCTFENNTATSNYGALNINGPGSDNTLENSVFKNNTATNYAGATLSGSNSINLVDNCTFENNTATNSYGGLTIGGDGSDNTVRDSVFENNTASNSYGAIIATGDGSNTVLDNVTIVNNSAGINGGGIGFTGDNNVLTIKDSIISDNSAVKEGGALYASGENQTINIEGSSLVNNGAKIGGALDINGEEGKVNIDNSLFENNSASSNGGAIDINGESHETNINNSTFNNNSAKNGGVINSNGENNIIIANNTDFNNNNAINKGGVINSNGDNSIIVLDNSTATNNSAREGGAISSTGDENEIAIGNSELSGNNDGILKSEGDNNKITVDNSTITNNTAKDGLITNNGDNNNVTIDNTNSTNNTGDIVSNTGNNNTESENNSNITVDVTYETNTDLVIFSSNGQITITAILTNKNTGEKLSGEKVYFYINGKQVGSATTDKDGEARFIYKVPKTANYNVYAKYQQTTITNSTGNYTFKESTSVTKSLNVNKPLTPAKIKVYSKKTTSKKTKNYKIYYITYSIKNYGEKTGTKTFTKSLKNILKKHKLYKIQTTKNTKYNYNKASKILKTIVKNLAHNKIAKLKITVYRKA
;
A
#
# COMPACT_ATOMS: atom_id res chain seq x y z
N MET A 1 38.86 19.55 -17.10
CA MET A 1 39.78 20.71 -16.89
C MET A 1 39.84 21.20 -15.44
N TYR A 2 38.78 21.03 -14.63
CA TYR A 2 38.66 21.56 -13.25
C TYR A 2 39.63 21.01 -12.19
N LYS A 3 40.11 19.75 -12.31
CA LYS A 3 41.01 19.14 -11.30
C LYS A 3 42.39 19.79 -11.21
N ASN A 4 42.83 20.48 -12.27
CA ASN A 4 44.12 21.19 -12.29
C ASN A 4 44.02 22.62 -11.73
N GLU A 5 42.84 23.24 -11.74
CA GLU A 5 42.64 24.58 -11.19
C GLU A 5 42.52 24.54 -9.66
N PHE A 6 41.84 23.52 -9.11
CA PHE A 6 41.77 23.28 -7.67
C PHE A 6 43.15 23.01 -7.06
N LYS A 7 43.99 22.20 -7.72
CA LYS A 7 45.38 21.99 -7.29
C LYS A 7 46.20 23.28 -7.32
N LYS A 8 46.01 24.15 -8.31
CA LYS A 8 46.72 25.44 -8.38
C LYS A 8 46.27 26.38 -7.26
N LEU A 9 44.98 26.42 -6.94
CA LEU A 9 44.44 27.25 -5.86
C LEU A 9 44.89 26.75 -4.48
N SER A 10 44.84 25.44 -4.22
CA SER A 10 45.37 24.85 -2.98
C SER A 10 46.88 25.06 -2.83
N ILE A 11 47.66 24.92 -3.91
CA ILE A 11 49.11 25.18 -3.88
C ILE A 11 49.38 26.68 -3.63
N PHE A 12 48.60 27.58 -4.21
CA PHE A 12 48.74 29.02 -3.99
C PHE A 12 48.40 29.44 -2.56
N LEU A 13 47.35 28.85 -1.96
CA LEU A 13 46.98 29.08 -0.54
C LEU A 13 48.03 28.51 0.42
N ILE A 14 48.57 27.31 0.16
CA ILE A 14 49.64 26.72 0.96
C ILE A 14 50.92 27.56 0.87
N ILE A 15 51.29 28.02 -0.33
CA ILE A 15 52.46 28.90 -0.51
C ILE A 15 52.22 30.25 0.20
N SER A 16 51.02 30.80 0.15
CA SER A 16 50.67 32.05 0.85
C SER A 16 50.70 31.89 2.38
N ALA A 17 50.23 30.75 2.90
CA ALA A 17 50.31 30.41 4.32
C ALA A 17 51.77 30.19 4.78
N ILE A 18 52.61 29.54 3.97
CA ILE A 18 54.04 29.36 4.26
C ILE A 18 54.79 30.70 4.20
N ILE A 19 54.44 31.60 3.27
CA ILE A 19 54.99 32.95 3.19
C ILE A 19 54.54 33.80 4.38
N ALA A 20 53.30 33.65 4.86
CA ALA A 20 52.81 34.33 6.06
C ALA A 20 53.51 33.81 7.32
N ILE A 21 53.65 32.49 7.49
CA ILE A 21 54.40 31.87 8.60
C ILE A 21 55.89 32.27 8.53
N GLY A 22 56.46 32.34 7.32
CA GLY A 22 57.83 32.81 7.09
C GLY A 22 58.03 34.30 7.39
N ALA A 23 57.06 35.16 7.09
CA ALA A 23 57.11 36.59 7.38
C ALA A 23 56.98 36.90 8.87
N PHE A 24 56.22 36.08 9.64
CA PHE A 24 56.16 36.17 11.10
C PHE A 24 57.47 35.77 11.79
N SER A 25 58.31 34.96 11.15
CA SER A 25 59.61 34.54 11.70
C SER A 25 60.75 35.56 11.54
N LEU A 26 60.49 36.73 10.92
CA LEU A 26 61.50 37.75 10.61
C LEU A 26 61.38 39.05 11.44
N ILE A 27 60.46 39.11 12.41
CA ILE A 27 60.38 40.20 13.38
C ILE A 27 61.04 39.72 14.67
N GLY A 28 62.12 40.38 15.09
CA GLY A 28 63.01 39.91 16.15
C GLY A 28 62.28 39.44 17.41
N THR A 29 62.38 38.15 17.72
CA THR A 29 61.82 37.56 18.92
C THR A 29 62.73 37.87 20.11
N THR A 30 62.31 38.79 20.96
CA THR A 30 62.57 38.61 22.39
C THR A 30 61.94 37.28 22.77
N ASN A 31 62.72 36.34 23.32
CA ASN A 31 62.18 35.05 23.75
C ASN A 31 61.00 35.28 24.68
N ALA A 32 59.86 34.65 24.40
CA ALA A 32 58.72 34.62 25.30
C ALA A 32 59.19 34.11 26.67
N ALA A 33 58.90 34.87 27.72
CA ALA A 33 59.22 34.51 29.09
C ALA A 33 58.06 33.74 29.73
N ASP A 34 58.40 32.73 30.52
CA ASP A 34 57.45 32.01 31.37
C ASP A 34 57.40 32.65 32.75
N VAL A 35 56.22 33.12 33.15
CA VAL A 35 55.94 33.62 34.49
C VAL A 35 54.99 32.65 35.17
N THR A 36 55.31 32.19 36.38
CA THR A 36 54.42 31.30 37.16
C THR A 36 53.96 32.03 38.42
N ILE A 37 52.68 31.96 38.73
CA ILE A 37 52.07 32.61 39.91
C ILE A 37 51.24 31.64 40.74
N ASN A 38 51.13 31.91 42.04
CA ASN A 38 50.22 31.18 42.93
C ASN A 38 49.07 32.08 43.40
N ASN A 39 47.95 31.48 43.80
CA ASN A 39 46.74 32.20 44.17
C ASN A 39 46.75 32.82 45.59
N THR A 40 47.86 32.70 46.34
CA THR A 40 47.97 33.22 47.72
C THR A 40 48.73 34.52 47.82
N THR A 41 49.73 34.74 46.96
CA THR A 41 50.59 35.93 46.98
C THR A 41 50.45 36.81 45.76
N ASP A 42 49.92 36.28 44.66
CA ASP A 42 49.94 36.93 43.35
C ASP A 42 48.53 37.07 42.75
N ASN A 43 48.42 37.87 41.69
CA ASN A 43 47.21 37.97 40.89
C ASN A 43 47.54 38.13 39.39
N ILE A 44 46.58 37.76 38.54
CA ILE A 44 46.77 37.74 37.08
C ILE A 44 47.10 39.13 36.54
N ARG A 45 46.41 40.17 37.01
CA ARG A 45 46.61 41.55 36.55
C ARG A 45 48.05 41.99 36.77
N ASP A 46 48.56 41.87 37.99
CA ASP A 46 49.87 42.41 38.36
C ASP A 46 51.02 41.58 37.81
N ALA A 47 50.79 40.31 37.48
CA ALA A 47 51.79 39.42 36.86
C ALA A 47 51.92 39.61 35.34
N SER A 48 50.85 40.09 34.67
CA SER A 48 50.78 40.20 33.20
C SER A 48 50.45 41.62 32.71
N ILE A 49 49.20 42.05 32.86
CA ILE A 49 48.64 43.27 32.26
C ILE A 49 49.22 44.55 32.89
N GLY A 50 49.44 44.54 34.21
CA GLY A 50 50.03 45.64 34.97
C GLY A 50 51.56 45.56 35.08
N ASN A 51 52.18 44.48 34.57
CA ASN A 51 53.61 44.26 34.67
C ASN A 51 54.35 44.84 33.46
N GLY A 52 55.18 45.86 33.70
CA GLY A 52 56.02 46.45 32.65
C GLY A 52 57.09 45.50 32.08
N SER A 53 57.35 44.36 32.73
CA SER A 53 58.30 43.35 32.28
C SER A 53 57.68 42.19 31.50
N PHE A 54 56.36 42.02 31.54
CA PHE A 54 55.65 40.99 30.77
C PHE A 54 55.46 41.47 29.33
N ASN A 55 56.00 40.75 28.36
CA ASN A 55 56.09 41.16 26.95
C ASN A 55 55.04 40.46 26.07
N ASP A 56 54.96 40.91 24.82
CA ASP A 56 54.14 40.26 23.80
C ASP A 56 54.68 38.85 23.51
N GLY A 57 53.80 37.85 23.57
CA GLY A 57 54.11 36.43 23.38
C GLY A 57 54.41 35.65 24.66
N ASP A 58 54.54 36.30 25.82
CA ASP A 58 54.86 35.65 27.10
C ASP A 58 53.75 34.69 27.57
N THR A 59 54.14 33.71 28.40
CA THR A 59 53.22 32.73 29.00
C THR A 59 53.09 32.94 30.51
N LEU A 60 51.85 33.05 30.99
CA LEU A 60 51.50 33.07 32.41
C LEU A 60 50.97 31.71 32.84
N TYR A 61 51.70 31.02 33.71
CA TYR A 61 51.28 29.79 34.36
C TYR A 61 50.60 30.05 35.71
N LEU A 62 49.44 29.42 35.90
CA LEU A 62 48.68 29.41 37.14
C LEU A 62 48.91 28.08 37.85
N GLU A 63 49.46 28.14 39.07
CA GLU A 63 49.44 27.00 39.99
C GLU A 63 48.00 26.64 40.39
N ASP A 64 47.81 25.43 40.90
CA ASP A 64 46.49 24.97 41.31
C ASP A 64 45.93 25.84 42.45
N GLY A 65 44.66 26.23 42.33
CA GLY A 65 44.02 27.09 43.31
C GLY A 65 42.91 27.98 42.74
N VAL A 66 42.22 28.68 43.63
CA VAL A 66 41.16 29.63 43.29
C VAL A 66 41.72 31.05 43.25
N TYR A 67 41.64 31.68 42.08
CA TYR A 67 42.01 33.06 41.79
C TYR A 67 40.74 33.92 41.80
N SER A 68 40.49 34.62 42.92
CA SER A 68 39.34 35.51 43.11
C SER A 68 39.79 36.95 43.43
N GLY A 69 38.85 37.88 43.54
CA GLY A 69 39.14 39.29 43.84
C GLY A 69 39.53 40.13 42.61
N THR A 70 39.73 41.43 42.83
CA THR A 70 39.81 42.45 41.75
C THR A 70 41.03 42.34 40.84
N GLY A 71 42.10 41.65 41.27
CA GLY A 71 43.28 41.38 40.44
C GLY A 71 43.10 40.24 39.44
N ASN A 72 41.99 39.49 39.51
CA ASN A 72 41.76 38.27 38.72
C ASN A 72 40.51 38.36 37.82
N LYS A 73 39.84 39.50 37.78
CA LYS A 73 38.64 39.73 36.96
C LYS A 73 38.59 41.13 36.37
N ASN A 74 37.77 41.30 35.32
CA ASN A 74 37.59 42.51 34.53
C ASN A 74 38.90 43.01 33.90
N LEU A 75 39.68 42.08 33.36
CA LEU A 75 41.01 42.31 32.86
C LEU A 75 41.01 42.61 31.36
N ALA A 76 41.65 43.70 30.93
CA ALA A 76 41.79 44.04 29.52
C ALA A 76 43.08 43.46 28.96
N ILE A 77 42.95 42.53 28.01
CA ILE A 77 44.08 41.88 27.34
C ILE A 77 44.49 42.73 26.14
N SER A 78 45.70 43.29 26.19
CA SER A 78 46.26 44.23 25.21
C SER A 78 47.58 43.78 24.60
N LYS A 79 48.05 42.57 24.94
CA LYS A 79 49.27 41.94 24.42
C LYS A 79 48.94 40.52 23.99
N ASN A 80 49.65 40.01 23.00
CA ASN A 80 49.61 38.60 22.66
C ASN A 80 50.16 37.81 23.85
N MET A 81 49.48 36.74 24.28
CA MET A 81 49.92 35.97 25.44
C MET A 81 49.27 34.59 25.54
N THR A 82 49.86 33.73 26.36
CA THR A 82 49.24 32.48 26.81
C THR A 82 48.96 32.55 28.31
N ILE A 83 47.79 32.09 28.75
CA ILE A 83 47.47 31.85 30.17
C ILE A 83 47.14 30.37 30.33
N ALA A 84 47.88 29.67 31.19
CA ALA A 84 47.77 28.23 31.31
C ALA A 84 47.73 27.76 32.77
N GLY A 85 46.77 26.90 33.13
CA GLY A 85 46.85 26.11 34.36
C GLY A 85 47.99 25.07 34.25
N LYS A 86 48.80 24.92 35.30
CA LYS A 86 49.84 23.88 35.37
C LYS A 86 49.26 22.48 35.28
N THR A 87 48.08 22.28 35.88
CA THR A 87 47.31 21.03 35.78
C THR A 87 45.93 21.30 35.18
N LYS A 88 45.37 20.30 34.49
CA LYS A 88 44.05 20.41 33.86
C LYS A 88 42.96 20.57 34.91
N GLY A 89 42.33 21.76 34.93
CA GLY A 89 41.23 22.10 35.84
C GLY A 89 41.65 22.47 37.26
N GLY A 90 42.95 22.47 37.57
CA GLY A 90 43.46 22.82 38.91
C GLY A 90 43.46 24.32 39.20
N ALA A 91 43.67 25.15 38.17
CA ALA A 91 43.55 26.61 38.29
C ALA A 91 42.09 27.04 38.01
N ILE A 92 41.46 27.66 39.01
CA ILE A 92 40.08 28.15 38.97
C ILE A 92 40.11 29.67 39.02
N ILE A 93 39.61 30.34 37.99
CA ILE A 93 39.34 31.79 38.05
C ILE A 93 37.87 31.93 38.46
N ASP A 94 37.61 32.58 39.60
CA ASP A 94 36.27 32.82 40.14
C ASP A 94 35.92 34.30 40.07
N MET A 95 34.88 34.63 39.30
CA MET A 95 34.41 36.00 39.12
C MET A 95 33.48 36.46 40.25
N GLU A 96 33.14 35.58 41.19
CA GLU A 96 32.36 35.84 42.40
C GLU A 96 30.96 36.40 42.09
N ASN A 97 30.31 35.91 41.03
CA ASN A 97 29.03 36.40 40.53
C ASN A 97 29.04 37.90 40.21
N ASN A 98 30.19 38.46 39.83
CA ASN A 98 30.33 39.88 39.52
C ASN A 98 31.48 40.18 38.55
N GLY A 99 31.11 40.50 37.31
CA GLY A 99 32.04 40.84 36.23
C GLY A 99 32.35 39.65 35.33
N ARG A 100 33.42 39.79 34.56
CA ARG A 100 33.97 38.77 33.63
C ARG A 100 35.44 38.53 33.90
N ALA A 101 36.06 37.52 33.29
CA ALA A 101 37.52 37.37 33.36
C ALA A 101 38.22 38.39 32.45
N PHE A 102 37.93 38.37 31.15
CA PHE A 102 38.73 39.06 30.12
C PHE A 102 37.90 39.87 29.12
N THR A 103 38.42 41.04 28.76
CA THR A 103 38.05 41.77 27.52
C THR A 103 39.27 41.81 26.62
N ILE A 104 39.14 41.36 25.37
CA ILE A 104 40.28 41.26 24.43
C ILE A 104 40.29 42.49 23.50
N ASN A 105 41.44 43.15 23.35
CA ASN A 105 41.58 44.27 22.42
C ASN A 105 41.73 43.79 20.96
N ALA A 106 41.51 44.70 20.00
CA ALA A 106 41.72 44.41 18.58
C ALA A 106 43.17 44.01 18.28
N GLY A 107 43.36 43.07 17.35
CA GLY A 107 44.67 42.60 16.90
C GLY A 107 45.41 41.67 17.86
N ILE A 108 44.73 41.16 18.89
CA ILE A 108 45.35 40.36 19.95
C ILE A 108 45.15 38.86 19.73
N ASN A 109 46.22 38.12 19.94
CA ASN A 109 46.28 36.67 19.99
C ASN A 109 46.36 36.20 21.44
N ILE A 110 45.32 35.51 21.93
CA ILE A 110 45.30 34.96 23.29
C ILE A 110 45.05 33.45 23.25
N THR A 111 45.85 32.72 24.03
CA THR A 111 45.68 31.27 24.23
C THR A 111 45.37 30.98 25.69
N LEU A 112 44.30 30.24 25.95
CA LEU A 112 43.85 29.82 27.28
C LEU A 112 43.88 28.29 27.38
N ILE A 113 44.58 27.75 28.37
CA ILE A 113 44.83 26.30 28.49
C ILE A 113 44.56 25.81 29.92
N ASN A 114 43.82 24.71 30.10
CA ASN A 114 43.69 24.02 31.40
C ASN A 114 43.04 24.85 32.54
N ILE A 115 42.20 25.84 32.24
CA ILE A 115 41.59 26.74 33.24
C ILE A 115 40.10 26.46 33.43
N THR A 116 39.65 26.53 34.68
CA THR A 116 38.23 26.52 35.03
C THR A 116 37.76 27.95 35.33
N PHE A 117 36.73 28.43 34.63
CA PHE A 117 36.11 29.74 34.82
C PHE A 117 34.71 29.60 35.41
N ILE A 118 34.49 30.20 36.58
CA ILE A 118 33.22 30.10 37.30
C ILE A 118 32.61 31.43 37.70
N ASN A 119 31.28 31.45 37.79
CA ASN A 119 30.51 32.53 38.39
C ASN A 119 30.75 33.91 37.73
N GLY A 120 31.02 33.96 36.43
CA GLY A 120 30.91 35.19 35.65
C GLY A 120 29.48 35.71 35.71
N ASN A 121 29.27 37.00 35.95
CA ASN A 121 27.93 37.59 35.93
C ASN A 121 28.00 39.05 35.53
N ILE A 122 27.47 39.35 34.34
CA ILE A 122 27.47 40.70 33.82
C ILE A 122 26.22 40.98 32.97
N THR A 123 25.73 42.21 32.96
CA THR A 123 24.54 42.63 32.21
C THR A 123 24.86 43.13 30.80
N VAL A 124 25.97 42.66 30.22
CA VAL A 124 26.39 42.90 28.82
C VAL A 124 26.89 41.60 28.20
N SER A 125 27.44 41.63 26.99
CA SER A 125 27.89 40.44 26.26
C SER A 125 29.19 39.82 26.82
N GLY A 126 29.27 38.49 26.94
CA GLY A 126 30.44 37.74 27.38
C GLY A 126 30.60 37.70 28.90
N GLY A 127 30.12 36.62 29.53
CA GLY A 127 30.17 36.45 30.99
C GLY A 127 31.57 36.13 31.52
N VAL A 128 32.45 35.60 30.68
CA VAL A 128 33.86 35.32 30.98
C VAL A 128 34.77 36.07 30.01
N ILE A 129 34.52 35.96 28.71
CA ILE A 129 35.35 36.54 27.65
C ILE A 129 34.46 37.37 26.73
N ALA A 130 34.88 38.60 26.40
CA ALA A 130 34.22 39.38 25.38
C ALA A 130 35.21 40.14 24.48
N SER A 131 34.86 40.29 23.20
CA SER A 131 35.48 41.29 22.34
C SER A 131 34.62 41.66 21.13
N THR A 132 34.80 42.92 20.70
CA THR A 132 34.32 43.46 19.42
C THR A 132 35.46 44.00 18.56
N GLY A 133 36.73 43.76 18.96
CA GLY A 133 37.90 44.21 18.20
C GLY A 133 38.13 43.35 16.96
N THR A 134 38.70 43.92 15.89
CA THR A 134 39.01 43.19 14.66
C THR A 134 40.31 42.39 14.78
N ASN A 135 40.51 41.40 13.90
CA ASN A 135 41.76 40.63 13.78
C ASN A 135 42.19 39.94 15.08
N ILE A 136 41.24 39.39 15.84
CA ILE A 136 41.52 38.67 17.08
C ILE A 136 41.78 37.20 16.77
N ILE A 137 42.72 36.58 17.50
CA ILE A 137 42.87 35.12 17.52
C ILE A 137 42.65 34.63 18.96
N LEU A 138 41.53 33.95 19.19
CA LEU A 138 41.23 33.33 20.48
C LEU A 138 41.38 31.81 20.38
N THR A 139 42.32 31.25 21.14
CA THR A 139 42.50 29.79 21.26
C THR A 139 42.18 29.35 22.68
N ILE A 140 41.28 28.37 22.83
CA ILE A 140 40.86 27.80 24.10
C ILE A 140 41.06 26.28 24.02
N THR A 141 41.74 25.69 24.99
CA THR A 141 42.03 24.26 25.00
C THR A 141 41.95 23.71 26.42
N ASP A 142 41.22 22.60 26.60
CA ASP A 142 41.12 21.90 27.89
C ASP A 142 40.58 22.78 29.04
N CYS A 143 39.70 23.73 28.73
CA CYS A 143 39.10 24.65 29.70
C CYS A 143 37.67 24.25 30.09
N THR A 144 37.21 24.71 31.26
CA THR A 144 35.83 24.57 31.71
C THR A 144 35.20 25.94 31.98
N PHE A 145 33.98 26.16 31.49
CA PHE A 145 33.18 27.36 31.73
C PHE A 145 31.89 26.96 32.42
N GLU A 146 31.76 27.27 33.71
CA GLU A 146 30.64 26.81 34.53
C GLU A 146 29.89 27.95 35.24
N ASN A 147 28.56 27.91 35.20
CA ASN A 147 27.68 28.85 35.92
C ASN A 147 27.92 30.33 35.57
N ASN A 148 28.29 30.64 34.32
CA ASN A 148 28.51 32.02 33.88
C ASN A 148 27.24 32.62 33.27
N THR A 149 26.97 33.88 33.59
CA THR A 149 25.78 34.62 33.16
C THR A 149 26.14 35.91 32.43
N ALA A 150 25.50 36.15 31.29
CA ALA A 150 25.65 37.37 30.49
C ALA A 150 24.32 37.83 29.88
N ASN A 151 24.29 38.97 29.19
CA ASN A 151 23.17 39.29 28.29
C ASN A 151 23.26 38.46 27.01
N ASN A 152 24.43 38.45 26.35
CA ASN A 152 24.68 37.57 25.21
C ASN A 152 25.99 36.80 25.40
N GLY A 153 26.05 35.52 25.05
CA GLY A 153 27.26 34.72 25.22
C GLY A 153 27.54 34.49 26.70
N GLY A 154 26.78 33.61 27.34
CA GLY A 154 26.81 33.38 28.80
C GLY A 154 28.23 33.17 29.34
N ALA A 155 29.13 32.59 28.55
CA ALA A 155 30.56 32.54 28.80
C ALA A 155 31.37 33.42 27.82
N ILE A 156 31.19 33.25 26.51
CA ILE A 156 32.08 33.84 25.49
C ILE A 156 31.26 34.64 24.47
N HIS A 157 31.74 35.84 24.11
CA HIS A 157 31.20 36.62 22.99
C HIS A 157 32.31 37.26 22.16
N ILE A 158 32.43 36.86 20.89
CA ILE A 158 33.38 37.39 19.90
C ILE A 158 32.61 37.76 18.63
N ASN A 159 32.68 39.04 18.20
CA ASN A 159 31.96 39.50 17.00
C ASN A 159 32.78 40.42 16.09
N GLY A 160 34.09 40.51 16.30
CA GLY A 160 34.97 41.33 15.48
C GLY A 160 35.19 40.75 14.08
N VAL A 161 35.34 41.63 13.08
CA VAL A 161 35.69 41.22 11.70
C VAL A 161 37.05 40.53 11.69
N SER A 162 37.18 39.48 10.89
CA SER A 162 38.40 38.68 10.73
C SER A 162 38.96 38.17 12.06
N SER A 163 38.06 37.75 12.97
CA SER A 163 38.42 37.28 14.30
C SER A 163 38.28 35.77 14.39
N ASN A 164 39.40 35.07 14.37
CA ASN A 164 39.43 33.62 14.36
C ASN A 164 39.31 33.08 15.79
N THR A 165 38.47 32.06 15.98
CA THR A 165 38.31 31.42 17.30
C THR A 165 38.41 29.92 17.18
N THR A 166 39.23 29.31 18.04
CA THR A 166 39.38 27.86 18.14
C THR A 166 39.12 27.42 19.57
N ILE A 167 38.17 26.51 19.76
CA ILE A 167 37.82 25.93 21.05
C ILE A 167 37.96 24.41 20.96
N LYS A 168 38.81 23.82 21.81
CA LYS A 168 39.11 22.39 21.80
C LYS A 168 39.00 21.75 23.18
N ASN A 169 38.53 20.51 23.24
CA ASN A 169 38.58 19.67 24.44
C ASN A 169 37.95 20.34 25.69
N SER A 170 36.95 21.21 25.49
CA SER A 170 36.47 22.13 26.53
C SER A 170 35.01 21.86 26.91
N ILE A 171 34.62 22.30 28.11
CA ILE A 171 33.29 22.05 28.69
C ILE A 171 32.59 23.38 28.97
N PHE A 172 31.34 23.51 28.53
CA PHE A 172 30.44 24.62 28.82
C PHE A 172 29.22 24.09 29.55
N LYS A 173 29.11 24.38 30.85
CA LYS A 173 28.08 23.81 31.71
C LYS A 173 27.29 24.88 32.44
N ASN A 174 25.96 24.78 32.42
CA ASN A 174 25.06 25.67 33.17
C ASN A 174 25.29 27.17 32.88
N ASN A 175 25.78 27.53 31.69
CA ASN A 175 25.93 28.94 31.33
C ASN A 175 24.58 29.50 30.90
N LYS A 176 24.36 30.78 31.19
CA LYS A 176 23.08 31.44 31.00
C LYS A 176 23.23 32.77 30.26
N ALA A 177 22.39 32.97 29.26
CA ALA A 177 22.17 34.28 28.66
C ALA A 177 20.77 34.82 29.00
N SER A 178 20.70 36.06 29.48
CA SER A 178 19.42 36.73 29.71
C SER A 178 18.73 37.14 28.40
N ASN A 179 19.48 37.23 27.29
CA ASN A 179 18.98 37.48 25.94
C ASN A 179 19.35 36.31 25.00
N ASN A 180 20.54 36.31 24.39
CA ASN A 180 20.93 35.35 23.35
C ASN A 180 22.23 34.58 23.64
N ASP A 181 22.48 33.45 22.98
CA ASP A 181 23.76 32.72 23.03
C ASP A 181 24.10 32.23 24.45
N GLY A 182 23.39 31.19 24.92
CA GLY A 182 23.46 30.76 26.33
C GLY A 182 24.86 30.42 26.84
N ALA A 183 25.79 30.00 25.98
CA ALA A 183 27.19 29.81 26.33
C ALA A 183 28.15 30.63 25.45
N VAL A 184 28.11 30.46 24.13
CA VAL A 184 29.16 30.96 23.22
C VAL A 184 28.55 31.64 21.99
N CYS A 185 29.03 32.85 21.70
CA CYS A 185 28.71 33.61 20.49
C CYS A 185 30.02 33.92 19.74
N MET A 186 30.12 33.49 18.47
CA MET A 186 31.25 33.74 17.58
C MET A 186 30.70 34.09 16.19
N VAL A 187 30.54 35.39 15.89
CA VAL A 187 29.80 35.84 14.69
C VAL A 187 30.56 36.89 13.86
N GLY A 188 31.90 36.81 13.87
CA GLY A 188 32.74 37.71 13.10
C GLY A 188 32.66 37.43 11.60
N THR A 189 32.51 38.45 10.76
CA THR A 189 32.57 38.26 9.29
C THR A 189 33.99 37.95 8.82
N ASN A 190 34.14 37.25 7.69
CA ASN A 190 35.42 36.81 7.13
C ASN A 190 36.34 36.16 8.17
N SER A 191 35.77 35.30 9.01
CA SER A 191 36.45 34.68 10.15
C SER A 191 36.51 33.16 10.02
N ALA A 192 37.43 32.54 10.75
CA ALA A 192 37.53 31.09 10.86
C ALA A 192 37.23 30.66 12.30
N HIS A 193 36.14 29.90 12.46
CA HIS A 193 35.66 29.42 13.75
C HIS A 193 35.70 27.88 13.80
N LEU A 194 36.34 27.34 14.83
CA LEU A 194 36.45 25.90 15.06
C LEU A 194 36.03 25.55 16.49
N VAL A 195 35.05 24.65 16.62
CA VAL A 195 34.69 23.98 17.87
C VAL A 195 34.90 22.48 17.70
N ASP A 196 35.81 21.90 18.47
CA ASP A 196 36.24 20.51 18.31
C ASP A 196 36.30 19.79 19.65
N ASN A 197 35.70 18.61 19.75
CA ASN A 197 35.73 17.78 20.96
C ASN A 197 35.26 18.53 22.22
N CYS A 198 34.15 19.26 22.11
CA CYS A 198 33.60 20.06 23.21
C CYS A 198 32.28 19.48 23.73
N THR A 199 31.97 19.77 25.00
CA THR A 199 30.69 19.40 25.62
C THR A 199 29.94 20.65 26.05
N PHE A 200 28.69 20.78 25.62
CA PHE A 200 27.77 21.83 26.03
C PHE A 200 26.57 21.21 26.74
N GLU A 201 26.47 21.44 28.06
CA GLU A 201 25.49 20.79 28.91
C GLU A 201 24.67 21.81 29.72
N ASN A 202 23.34 21.68 29.68
CA ASN A 202 22.40 22.46 30.49
C ASN A 202 22.56 24.00 30.33
N ASN A 203 23.02 24.47 29.17
CA ASN A 203 23.10 25.89 28.89
C ASN A 203 21.72 26.45 28.51
N THR A 204 21.47 27.70 28.85
CA THR A 204 20.14 28.32 28.72
C THR A 204 20.20 29.73 28.14
N ALA A 205 19.34 30.05 27.18
CA ALA A 205 19.06 31.42 26.76
C ALA A 205 17.58 31.76 26.93
N THR A 206 17.25 32.95 27.43
CA THR A 206 15.83 33.37 27.55
C THR A 206 15.17 33.55 26.18
N ASN A 207 15.89 34.11 25.19
CA ASN A 207 15.37 34.35 23.84
C ASN A 207 15.94 33.34 22.83
N SER A 208 16.98 33.69 22.07
CA SER A 208 17.45 32.86 20.94
C SER A 208 18.86 32.32 21.17
N TYR A 209 19.23 31.27 20.44
CA TYR A 209 20.59 30.69 20.44
C TYR A 209 20.94 30.13 21.83
N GLY A 210 20.29 29.03 22.22
CA GLY A 210 20.37 28.45 23.56
C GLY A 210 21.75 28.09 24.06
N THR A 211 22.69 27.79 23.16
CA THR A 211 24.02 27.33 23.56
C THR A 211 25.13 27.99 22.76
N LEU A 212 25.17 27.72 21.46
CA LEU A 212 26.30 28.04 20.60
C LEU A 212 25.80 28.72 19.32
N SER A 213 26.35 29.88 19.02
CA SER A 213 26.21 30.53 17.72
C SER A 213 27.59 30.72 17.09
N ILE A 214 27.75 30.16 15.90
CA ILE A 214 28.92 30.33 15.04
C ILE A 214 28.46 30.98 13.74
N GLY A 215 29.12 32.03 13.27
CA GLY A 215 28.77 32.57 11.96
C GLY A 215 29.55 33.78 11.49
N GLY A 216 28.98 34.43 10.48
CA GLY A 216 29.52 35.60 9.81
C GLY A 216 29.59 35.36 8.29
N ASP A 217 29.33 36.40 7.51
CA ASP A 217 29.42 36.32 6.05
C ASP A 217 30.87 36.07 5.61
N GLY A 218 31.04 35.17 4.63
CA GLY A 218 32.36 34.78 4.12
C GLY A 218 33.22 34.02 5.12
N SER A 219 32.61 33.42 6.14
CA SER A 219 33.33 32.73 7.23
C SER A 219 33.37 31.21 7.04
N ASP A 220 34.39 30.59 7.64
CA ASP A 220 34.52 29.15 7.79
C ASP A 220 34.08 28.74 9.19
N ASN A 221 32.92 28.11 9.31
CA ASN A 221 32.28 27.73 10.56
C ASN A 221 32.29 26.20 10.70
N ILE A 222 33.14 25.68 11.59
CA ILE A 222 33.33 24.24 11.77
C ILE A 222 33.00 23.83 13.20
N LEU A 223 32.08 22.89 13.34
CA LEU A 223 31.70 22.24 14.58
C LEU A 223 31.89 20.73 14.42
N ARG A 224 32.70 20.11 15.27
CA ARG A 224 32.90 18.65 15.18
C ARG A 224 33.20 17.95 16.48
N ASN A 225 33.01 16.63 16.49
CA ASN A 225 33.32 15.74 17.61
C ASN A 225 32.67 16.17 18.95
N SER A 226 31.57 16.92 18.90
CA SER A 226 31.05 17.66 20.06
C SER A 226 29.66 17.21 20.48
N VAL A 227 29.35 17.40 21.76
CA VAL A 227 28.08 16.96 22.38
C VAL A 227 27.29 18.15 22.91
N PHE A 228 25.99 18.21 22.57
CA PHE A 228 25.02 19.19 23.05
C PHE A 228 23.89 18.48 23.77
N LYS A 229 23.84 18.64 25.10
CA LYS A 229 22.92 17.89 25.95
C LYS A 229 22.08 18.80 26.85
N ASN A 230 20.77 18.58 26.86
CA ASN A 230 19.81 19.22 27.76
C ASN A 230 19.85 20.77 27.70
N ASN A 231 20.22 21.36 26.56
CA ASN A 231 20.23 22.80 26.44
C ASN A 231 18.83 23.34 26.15
N THR A 232 18.53 24.55 26.62
CA THR A 232 17.18 25.11 26.53
C THR A 232 17.17 26.56 26.04
N ALA A 233 16.18 26.90 25.19
CA ALA A 233 15.96 28.27 24.73
C ALA A 233 14.52 28.53 24.30
N THR A 234 14.20 29.78 23.98
CA THR A 234 12.98 30.05 23.18
C THR A 234 13.20 29.66 21.72
N ASN A 235 14.34 30.00 21.11
CA ASN A 235 14.73 29.52 19.78
C ASN A 235 16.16 28.97 19.77
N TYR A 236 16.44 27.99 18.90
CA TYR A 236 17.78 27.45 18.62
C TYR A 236 18.48 26.86 19.85
N ALA A 237 17.85 25.88 20.52
CA ALA A 237 18.31 25.44 21.84
C ALA A 237 19.71 24.80 21.85
N GLY A 238 20.07 24.02 20.83
CA GLY A 238 21.43 23.52 20.63
C GLY A 238 22.34 24.54 19.96
N ALA A 239 22.67 24.33 18.68
CA ALA A 239 23.65 25.16 17.97
C ALA A 239 23.08 25.85 16.71
N THR A 240 23.69 26.97 16.34
CA THR A 240 23.47 27.63 15.04
C THR A 240 24.79 27.88 14.33
N LEU A 241 24.85 27.52 13.04
CA LEU A 241 25.91 27.91 12.11
C LEU A 241 25.30 28.81 11.04
N SER A 242 25.90 29.96 10.75
CA SER A 242 25.30 30.92 9.81
C SER A 242 26.27 31.83 9.06
N GLY A 243 25.78 32.45 7.99
CA GLY A 243 26.49 33.47 7.23
C GLY A 243 26.34 33.25 5.73
N SER A 244 26.32 34.33 4.96
CA SER A 244 26.19 34.27 3.50
C SER A 244 27.53 33.98 2.85
N ASN A 245 27.54 33.18 1.78
CA ASN A 245 28.76 32.73 1.09
C ASN A 245 29.79 32.12 2.05
N SER A 246 29.31 31.36 3.03
CA SER A 246 30.12 30.76 4.09
C SER A 246 30.26 29.26 3.90
N ILE A 247 31.19 28.65 4.63
CA ILE A 247 31.27 27.19 4.78
C ILE A 247 30.76 26.86 6.18
N ASN A 248 29.71 26.05 6.27
CA ASN A 248 29.14 25.60 7.53
C ASN A 248 29.23 24.07 7.61
N LEU A 249 30.07 23.56 8.50
CA LEU A 249 30.31 22.13 8.67
C LEU A 249 29.97 21.67 10.08
N VAL A 250 29.12 20.66 10.20
CA VAL A 250 28.85 19.91 11.42
C VAL A 250 29.21 18.44 11.19
N ASP A 251 30.20 17.91 11.92
CA ASP A 251 30.70 16.55 11.73
C ASP A 251 30.86 15.78 13.06
N ASN A 252 30.37 14.54 13.12
CA ASN A 252 30.53 13.66 14.28
C ASN A 252 30.04 14.31 15.59
N CYS A 253 28.85 14.92 15.55
CA CYS A 253 28.25 15.59 16.69
C CYS A 253 27.04 14.83 17.23
N THR A 254 26.74 15.03 18.52
CA THR A 254 25.53 14.49 19.16
C THR A 254 24.70 15.61 19.79
N PHE A 255 23.44 15.71 19.39
CA PHE A 255 22.46 16.63 19.97
C PHE A 255 21.36 15.83 20.67
N GLU A 256 21.34 15.87 22.00
CA GLU A 256 20.49 15.03 22.83
C GLU A 256 19.62 15.85 23.80
N ASN A 257 18.30 15.61 23.79
CA ASN A 257 17.33 16.20 24.71
C ASN A 257 17.37 17.75 24.76
N ASN A 258 17.73 18.42 23.66
CA ASN A 258 17.69 19.88 23.59
C ASN A 258 16.24 20.34 23.35
N THR A 259 15.84 21.42 24.03
CA THR A 259 14.44 21.88 24.04
C THR A 259 14.32 23.36 23.70
N ALA A 260 13.68 23.66 22.58
CA ALA A 260 13.25 25.02 22.23
C ALA A 260 11.75 25.20 22.51
N THR A 261 11.33 26.28 23.18
CA THR A 261 9.88 26.51 23.39
C THR A 261 9.19 27.02 22.12
N SER A 262 9.93 27.54 21.14
CA SER A 262 9.43 27.98 19.83
C SER A 262 10.10 27.20 18.69
N ASN A 263 11.27 27.61 18.18
CA ASN A 263 11.84 27.01 16.96
C ASN A 263 13.23 26.42 17.18
N TYR A 264 13.60 25.41 16.39
CA TYR A 264 14.95 24.86 16.27
C TYR A 264 15.43 24.20 17.58
N GLY A 265 15.00 22.96 17.80
CA GLY A 265 15.31 22.19 19.00
C GLY A 265 16.78 21.80 19.11
N ALA A 266 17.43 21.41 18.01
CA ALA A 266 18.80 20.91 18.04
C ALA A 266 19.80 21.77 17.27
N LEU A 267 19.63 21.90 15.96
CA LEU A 267 20.62 22.53 15.08
C LEU A 267 19.96 23.36 13.98
N ASN A 268 20.52 24.53 13.72
CA ASN A 268 20.20 25.32 12.54
C ASN A 268 21.48 25.67 11.76
N ILE A 269 21.53 25.32 10.49
CA ILE A 269 22.55 25.74 9.54
C ILE A 269 21.86 26.60 8.48
N ASN A 270 22.24 27.88 8.37
CA ASN A 270 21.62 28.81 7.42
C ASN A 270 22.63 29.76 6.78
N GLY A 271 22.68 29.74 5.45
CA GLY A 271 23.52 30.67 4.69
C GLY A 271 23.15 30.73 3.20
N PRO A 272 22.64 31.86 2.69
CA PRO A 272 22.50 32.05 1.25
C PRO A 272 23.83 31.89 0.51
N GLY A 273 23.84 31.21 -0.63
CA GLY A 273 25.04 30.96 -1.43
C GLY A 273 26.14 30.17 -0.71
N SER A 274 25.80 29.44 0.35
CA SER A 274 26.77 28.77 1.24
C SER A 274 26.83 27.26 1.00
N ASP A 275 27.93 26.66 1.45
CA ASP A 275 28.09 25.22 1.53
C ASP A 275 27.74 24.77 2.95
N ASN A 276 26.59 24.11 3.10
CA ASN A 276 26.06 23.65 4.38
C ASN A 276 26.16 22.12 4.45
N THR A 277 27.03 21.60 5.31
CA THR A 277 27.30 20.16 5.44
C THR A 277 27.03 19.69 6.86
N LEU A 278 26.25 18.62 6.98
CA LEU A 278 25.97 17.89 8.20
C LEU A 278 26.31 16.42 7.98
N GLU A 279 27.28 15.90 8.72
CA GLU A 279 27.76 14.54 8.52
C GLU A 279 28.03 13.79 9.84
N ASN A 280 27.89 12.46 9.80
CA ASN A 280 28.24 11.53 10.88
C ASN A 280 27.59 11.84 12.25
N SER A 281 26.45 12.52 12.26
CA SER A 281 25.89 13.15 13.46
C SER A 281 24.56 12.55 13.91
N VAL A 282 24.27 12.65 15.21
CA VAL A 282 23.08 12.06 15.86
C VAL A 282 22.22 13.13 16.52
N PHE A 283 20.91 13.10 16.25
CA PHE A 283 19.88 13.98 16.81
C PHE A 283 18.84 13.14 17.53
N LYS A 284 18.86 13.17 18.86
CA LYS A 284 18.02 12.30 19.69
C LYS A 284 17.16 13.08 20.68
N ASN A 285 15.85 12.79 20.69
CA ASN A 285 14.88 13.30 21.66
C ASN A 285 14.82 14.85 21.75
N ASN A 286 15.17 15.56 20.68
CA ASN A 286 15.09 17.03 20.69
C ASN A 286 13.63 17.46 20.50
N THR A 287 13.23 18.55 21.18
CA THR A 287 11.85 19.02 21.19
C THR A 287 11.76 20.50 20.82
N ALA A 288 10.80 20.85 19.97
CA ALA A 288 10.48 22.24 19.65
C ALA A 288 8.99 22.45 19.37
N THR A 289 8.54 23.70 19.24
CA THR A 289 7.24 23.96 18.57
C THR A 289 7.38 23.70 17.07
N ASN A 290 8.40 24.25 16.43
CA ASN A 290 8.76 23.91 15.05
C ASN A 290 10.24 23.53 14.93
N TYR A 291 10.58 22.66 13.97
CA TYR A 291 11.97 22.29 13.64
C TYR A 291 12.68 21.60 14.82
N ALA A 292 12.22 20.44 15.24
CA ALA A 292 12.70 19.82 16.48
C ALA A 292 14.13 19.24 16.37
N GLY A 293 14.44 18.55 15.26
CA GLY A 293 15.81 18.10 14.96
C GLY A 293 16.67 19.20 14.34
N ALA A 294 17.01 19.07 13.06
CA ALA A 294 17.92 19.97 12.36
C ALA A 294 17.27 20.76 11.21
N THR A 295 17.88 21.89 10.86
CA THR A 295 17.54 22.66 9.66
C THR A 295 18.81 22.98 8.87
N LEU A 296 18.79 22.72 7.56
CA LEU A 296 19.79 23.18 6.60
C LEU A 296 19.08 24.03 5.55
N SER A 297 19.43 25.31 5.45
CA SER A 297 18.74 26.23 4.55
C SER A 297 19.64 27.30 3.92
N GLY A 298 19.17 27.84 2.81
CA GLY A 298 19.81 28.98 2.13
C GLY A 298 19.35 29.06 0.68
N SER A 299 19.10 30.26 0.17
CA SER A 299 18.87 30.39 -1.27
C SER A 299 20.16 30.17 -2.04
N ASN A 300 20.09 29.43 -3.15
CA ASN A 300 21.25 29.05 -3.97
C ASN A 300 22.38 28.38 -3.16
N SER A 301 22.06 27.72 -2.04
CA SER A 301 23.03 26.99 -1.23
C SER A 301 23.17 25.55 -1.70
N ILE A 302 24.27 24.92 -1.30
CA ILE A 302 24.45 23.47 -1.38
C ILE A 302 24.26 22.90 0.02
N ASN A 303 23.27 22.04 0.20
CA ASN A 303 22.95 21.40 1.48
C ASN A 303 23.22 19.90 1.40
N LEU A 304 24.12 19.38 2.24
CA LEU A 304 24.46 17.97 2.33
C LEU A 304 24.19 17.44 3.74
N VAL A 305 23.42 16.34 3.82
CA VAL A 305 23.25 15.52 5.01
C VAL A 305 23.74 14.11 4.70
N ASP A 306 24.75 13.63 5.42
CA ASP A 306 25.40 12.34 5.17
C ASP A 306 25.61 11.52 6.45
N ASN A 307 25.26 10.24 6.42
CA ASN A 307 25.52 9.32 7.53
C ASN A 307 25.00 9.85 8.89
N CYS A 308 23.78 10.39 8.90
CA CYS A 308 23.16 10.97 10.07
C CYS A 308 22.01 10.12 10.62
N THR A 309 21.72 10.26 11.91
CA THR A 309 20.59 9.61 12.57
C THR A 309 19.71 10.64 13.28
N PHE A 310 18.42 10.66 12.96
CA PHE A 310 17.40 11.47 13.60
C PHE A 310 16.39 10.57 14.30
N GLU A 311 16.41 10.54 15.62
CA GLU A 311 15.63 9.61 16.44
C GLU A 311 14.75 10.34 17.46
N ASN A 312 13.45 10.05 17.47
CA ASN A 312 12.50 10.55 18.49
C ASN A 312 12.44 12.08 18.63
N ASN A 313 12.73 12.85 17.57
CA ASN A 313 12.60 14.30 17.63
C ASN A 313 11.12 14.69 17.49
N THR A 314 10.67 15.62 18.34
CA THR A 314 9.25 15.93 18.51
C THR A 314 8.96 17.42 18.30
N ALA A 315 8.21 17.73 17.25
CA ALA A 315 7.66 19.06 17.02
C ALA A 315 6.21 19.14 17.52
N THR A 316 5.90 20.05 18.44
CA THR A 316 4.52 20.23 18.93
C THR A 316 3.62 20.96 17.93
N ASN A 317 4.19 21.50 16.85
CA ASN A 317 3.48 21.94 15.65
C ASN A 317 4.06 21.23 14.41
N SER A 318 5.09 21.74 13.72
CA SER A 318 5.56 21.16 12.44
C SER A 318 7.07 20.88 12.39
N TYR A 319 7.49 19.96 11.52
CA TYR A 319 8.89 19.65 11.19
C TYR A 319 9.64 18.90 12.32
N GLY A 320 9.39 17.59 12.44
CA GLY A 320 9.93 16.74 13.51
C GLY A 320 11.43 16.45 13.38
N GLY A 321 11.89 15.88 12.26
CA GLY A 321 13.28 15.46 12.06
C GLY A 321 14.19 16.51 11.41
N LEU A 322 14.11 16.65 10.08
CA LEU A 322 14.97 17.50 9.27
C LEU A 322 14.15 18.44 8.37
N THR A 323 14.56 19.70 8.32
CA THR A 323 14.20 20.63 7.26
C THR A 323 15.40 20.88 6.37
N ILE A 324 15.24 20.72 5.07
CA ILE A 324 16.29 20.94 4.08
C ILE A 324 15.72 21.72 2.89
N GLY A 325 16.39 22.79 2.44
CA GLY A 325 15.90 23.53 1.28
C GLY A 325 16.34 24.98 1.15
N GLY A 326 15.58 25.72 0.34
CA GLY A 326 15.81 27.11 -0.03
C GLY A 326 15.74 27.30 -1.55
N ASP A 327 15.32 28.48 -2.00
CA ASP A 327 15.08 28.72 -3.43
C ASP A 327 16.36 28.50 -4.24
N GLY A 328 16.25 27.70 -5.31
CA GLY A 328 17.37 27.33 -6.18
C GLY A 328 18.49 26.55 -5.48
N SER A 329 18.25 25.96 -4.31
CA SER A 329 19.24 25.16 -3.60
C SER A 329 19.37 23.74 -4.16
N ASP A 330 20.58 23.19 -4.04
CA ASP A 330 20.86 21.78 -4.29
C ASP A 330 20.96 21.05 -2.95
N ASN A 331 20.10 20.06 -2.74
CA ASN A 331 19.92 19.36 -1.48
C ASN A 331 20.20 17.87 -1.68
N THR A 332 21.04 17.28 -0.83
CA THR A 332 21.32 15.84 -0.82
C THR A 332 21.24 15.32 0.60
N VAL A 333 20.43 14.29 0.82
CA VAL A 333 20.39 13.49 2.04
C VAL A 333 20.78 12.08 1.65
N ARG A 334 21.84 11.53 2.24
CA ARG A 334 22.26 10.17 1.94
C ARG A 334 22.71 9.39 3.15
N ASP A 335 22.64 8.06 3.02
CA ASP A 335 23.15 7.11 4.01
C ASP A 335 22.60 7.37 5.43
N SER A 336 21.40 7.94 5.53
CA SER A 336 20.86 8.53 6.77
C SER A 336 19.56 7.87 7.23
N VAL A 337 19.31 7.90 8.53
CA VAL A 337 18.17 7.24 9.18
C VAL A 337 17.30 8.27 9.91
N PHE A 338 15.99 8.20 9.67
CA PHE A 338 14.96 8.98 10.33
C PHE A 338 13.95 8.04 10.98
N GLU A 339 14.00 7.95 12.31
CA GLU A 339 13.20 7.00 13.07
C GLU A 339 12.37 7.69 14.16
N ASN A 340 11.08 7.36 14.25
CA ASN A 340 10.19 7.78 15.33
C ASN A 340 10.09 9.31 15.52
N ASN A 341 10.34 10.11 14.48
CA ASN A 341 10.18 11.55 14.56
C ASN A 341 8.70 11.93 14.39
N THR A 342 8.25 12.91 15.16
CA THR A 342 6.83 13.24 15.25
C THR A 342 6.59 14.74 15.12
N ALA A 343 5.48 15.09 14.45
CA ALA A 343 4.95 16.44 14.39
C ALA A 343 3.44 16.43 14.69
N SER A 344 2.97 17.22 15.65
CA SER A 344 1.52 17.29 15.94
C SER A 344 0.69 17.85 14.78
N ASN A 345 1.32 18.59 13.87
CA ASN A 345 0.73 19.14 12.67
C ASN A 345 1.32 18.45 11.43
N SER A 346 2.34 19.01 10.77
CA SER A 346 2.83 18.45 9.50
C SER A 346 4.32 18.11 9.53
N TYR A 347 4.69 17.11 8.72
CA TYR A 347 6.06 16.71 8.38
C TYR A 347 6.83 16.07 9.55
N GLY A 348 6.62 14.76 9.72
CA GLY A 348 7.21 14.00 10.82
C GLY A 348 8.73 13.84 10.70
N ALA A 349 9.21 13.32 9.56
CA ALA A 349 10.62 13.00 9.37
C ALA A 349 11.39 14.10 8.64
N ILE A 350 11.10 14.33 7.35
CA ILE A 350 11.82 15.26 6.48
C ILE A 350 10.83 16.22 5.84
N ILE A 351 11.22 17.49 5.69
CA ILE A 351 10.56 18.43 4.79
C ILE A 351 11.60 19.00 3.83
N ALA A 352 11.36 18.84 2.52
CA ALA A 352 12.17 19.40 1.44
C ALA A 352 11.44 20.59 0.82
N THR A 353 12.10 21.76 0.78
CA THR A 353 11.46 23.03 0.37
C THR A 353 12.29 23.91 -0.55
N GLY A 354 11.61 24.87 -1.19
CA GLY A 354 12.22 25.97 -1.95
C GLY A 354 11.92 25.87 -3.44
N ASP A 355 11.62 27.01 -4.04
CA ASP A 355 11.25 27.06 -5.45
C ASP A 355 12.47 26.79 -6.33
N GLY A 356 12.31 25.98 -7.37
CA GLY A 356 13.41 25.58 -8.25
C GLY A 356 14.51 24.77 -7.54
N SER A 357 14.27 24.27 -6.33
CA SER A 357 15.23 23.45 -5.61
C SER A 357 15.29 22.03 -6.16
N ASN A 358 16.46 21.41 -6.05
CA ASN A 358 16.66 19.99 -6.36
C ASN A 358 16.99 19.24 -5.08
N THR A 359 16.27 18.16 -4.78
CA THR A 359 16.48 17.34 -3.60
C THR A 359 16.67 15.89 -3.98
N VAL A 360 17.76 15.29 -3.51
CA VAL A 360 18.05 13.86 -3.67
C VAL A 360 18.09 13.19 -2.31
N LEU A 361 17.27 12.16 -2.13
CA LEU A 361 17.30 11.23 -1.00
C LEU A 361 17.89 9.90 -1.50
N ASP A 362 19.05 9.51 -1.01
CA ASP A 362 19.85 8.40 -1.53
C ASP A 362 20.23 7.41 -0.43
N ASN A 363 19.80 6.16 -0.54
CA ASN A 363 20.05 5.16 0.51
C ASN A 363 19.61 5.66 1.90
N VAL A 364 18.41 6.26 1.98
CA VAL A 364 17.84 6.73 3.25
C VAL A 364 16.82 5.74 3.80
N THR A 365 16.76 5.65 5.13
CA THR A 365 15.73 4.88 5.84
C THR A 365 14.84 5.82 6.63
N ILE A 366 13.54 5.88 6.30
CA ILE A 366 12.54 6.73 6.94
C ILE A 366 11.46 5.82 7.52
N VAL A 367 11.50 5.59 8.83
CA VAL A 367 10.69 4.57 9.49
C VAL A 367 9.94 5.08 10.73
N ASN A 368 8.69 4.66 10.89
CA ASN A 368 7.86 4.95 12.08
C ASN A 368 7.68 6.46 12.38
N ASN A 369 7.76 7.34 11.38
CA ASN A 369 7.55 8.77 11.60
C ASN A 369 6.06 9.11 11.49
N SER A 370 5.60 10.14 12.22
CA SER A 370 4.20 10.50 12.22
C SER A 370 3.90 12.00 12.20
N ALA A 371 2.80 12.35 11.54
CA ALA A 371 2.28 13.71 11.46
C ALA A 371 0.77 13.76 11.76
N GLY A 372 0.33 14.78 12.50
CA GLY A 372 -1.08 14.97 12.85
C GLY A 372 -1.96 15.50 11.71
N ILE A 373 -1.37 15.94 10.59
CA ILE A 373 -2.06 16.41 9.38
C ILE A 373 -1.39 15.77 8.16
N ASN A 374 -0.25 16.29 7.67
CA ASN A 374 0.33 15.91 6.38
C ASN A 374 1.78 15.40 6.49
N GLY A 375 2.17 14.45 5.62
CA GLY A 375 3.55 14.03 5.42
C GLY A 375 4.14 13.31 6.64
N GLY A 376 3.72 12.07 6.89
CA GLY A 376 4.24 11.28 8.01
C GLY A 376 5.75 11.08 7.92
N GLY A 377 6.21 10.62 6.76
CA GLY A 377 7.62 10.53 6.40
C GLY A 377 8.17 11.85 5.87
N ILE A 378 7.77 12.21 4.66
CA ILE A 378 8.33 13.31 3.87
C ILE A 378 7.24 14.33 3.54
N GLY A 379 7.57 15.61 3.69
CA GLY A 379 6.89 16.70 2.98
C GLY A 379 7.75 17.23 1.85
N PHE A 380 7.12 17.64 0.75
CA PHE A 380 7.77 18.21 -0.41
C PHE A 380 6.96 19.41 -0.93
N THR A 381 7.54 20.60 -0.89
CA THR A 381 6.81 21.85 -1.16
C THR A 381 7.65 22.86 -1.92
N GLY A 382 7.01 23.73 -2.70
CA GLY A 382 7.66 24.73 -3.56
C GLY A 382 7.46 24.39 -5.03
N ASP A 383 7.58 25.40 -5.88
CA ASP A 383 7.25 25.26 -7.30
C ASP A 383 8.48 24.93 -8.14
N ASN A 384 8.29 24.23 -9.27
CA ASN A 384 9.36 23.88 -10.21
C ASN A 384 10.53 23.11 -9.56
N ASN A 385 10.27 22.42 -8.45
CA ASN A 385 11.26 21.68 -7.69
C ASN A 385 11.31 20.21 -8.13
N VAL A 386 12.43 19.56 -7.81
CA VAL A 386 12.65 18.15 -8.13
C VAL A 386 12.98 17.38 -6.85
N LEU A 387 12.27 16.29 -6.61
CA LEU A 387 12.59 15.31 -5.57
C LEU A 387 12.97 13.99 -6.24
N THR A 388 14.15 13.46 -5.95
CA THR A 388 14.57 12.12 -6.36
C THR A 388 14.81 11.26 -5.13
N ILE A 389 14.08 10.16 -5.00
CA ILE A 389 14.23 9.16 -3.95
C ILE A 389 14.82 7.91 -4.58
N LYS A 390 16.03 7.51 -4.18
CA LYS A 390 16.72 6.36 -4.74
C LYS A 390 17.25 5.40 -3.69
N ASP A 391 17.16 4.10 -3.99
CA ASP A 391 17.68 3.01 -3.16
C ASP A 391 17.25 3.11 -1.68
N SER A 392 16.04 3.63 -1.43
CA SER A 392 15.60 4.05 -0.10
C SER A 392 14.46 3.21 0.45
N ILE A 393 14.34 3.17 1.78
CA ILE A 393 13.27 2.48 2.50
C ILE A 393 12.43 3.51 3.24
N ILE A 394 11.13 3.57 2.93
CA ILE A 394 10.17 4.46 3.58
C ILE A 394 9.02 3.60 4.11
N SER A 395 9.07 3.27 5.40
CA SER A 395 8.12 2.31 5.98
C SER A 395 7.44 2.75 7.26
N ASP A 396 6.23 2.25 7.47
CA ASP A 396 5.49 2.41 8.73
C ASP A 396 5.27 3.88 9.14
N ASN A 397 5.27 4.80 8.15
CA ASN A 397 5.02 6.21 8.41
C ASN A 397 3.52 6.52 8.33
N SER A 398 3.06 7.44 9.18
CA SER A 398 1.63 7.76 9.27
C SER A 398 1.33 9.25 9.28
N ALA A 399 0.32 9.65 8.52
CA ALA A 399 -0.30 10.96 8.59
C ALA A 399 -1.80 10.83 8.89
N VAL A 400 -2.39 11.73 9.67
CA VAL A 400 -3.84 11.66 9.92
C VAL A 400 -4.65 12.02 8.66
N LYS A 401 -4.14 12.93 7.82
CA LYS A 401 -4.85 13.44 6.64
C LYS A 401 -4.21 12.94 5.34
N GLU A 402 -3.02 13.40 5.00
CA GLU A 402 -2.47 13.24 3.64
C GLU A 402 -1.02 12.75 3.65
N GLY A 403 -0.71 11.78 2.78
CA GLY A 403 0.67 11.36 2.50
C GLY A 403 1.33 10.67 3.69
N GLY A 404 1.08 9.37 3.87
CA GLY A 404 1.73 8.62 4.94
C GLY A 404 3.24 8.59 4.79
N ALA A 405 3.71 8.28 3.58
CA ALA A 405 5.13 8.31 3.21
C ALA A 405 5.56 9.69 2.70
N LEU A 406 4.81 10.28 1.76
CA LEU A 406 5.14 11.54 1.10
C LEU A 406 3.87 12.37 0.90
N TYR A 407 3.94 13.64 1.28
CA TYR A 407 3.00 14.68 0.89
C TYR A 407 3.69 15.70 -0.01
N ALA A 408 3.14 15.96 -1.20
CA ALA A 408 3.70 16.91 -2.16
C ALA A 408 2.69 17.99 -2.58
N SER A 409 3.08 19.27 -2.57
CA SER A 409 2.13 20.39 -2.76
C SER A 409 2.68 21.64 -3.49
N GLY A 410 3.45 21.49 -4.55
CA GLY A 410 3.89 22.61 -5.41
C GLY A 410 3.50 22.45 -6.88
N GLU A 411 3.49 23.55 -7.64
CA GLU A 411 3.21 23.53 -9.08
C GLU A 411 4.43 23.04 -9.90
N ASN A 412 4.20 22.31 -10.99
CA ASN A 412 5.23 21.82 -11.91
C ASN A 412 6.37 21.06 -11.19
N GLN A 413 6.02 20.33 -10.13
CA GLN A 413 6.95 19.54 -9.33
C GLN A 413 7.26 18.21 -10.02
N THR A 414 8.52 17.75 -9.96
CA THR A 414 8.91 16.42 -10.45
C THR A 414 9.34 15.53 -9.30
N ILE A 415 8.74 14.35 -9.17
CA ILE A 415 9.06 13.35 -8.16
C ILE A 415 9.54 12.08 -8.87
N ASN A 416 10.78 11.68 -8.63
CA ASN A 416 11.37 10.44 -9.14
C ASN A 416 11.57 9.47 -7.98
N ILE A 417 11.11 8.23 -8.12
CA ILE A 417 11.29 7.15 -7.14
C ILE A 417 11.92 5.97 -7.87
N GLU A 418 13.16 5.64 -7.49
CA GLU A 418 14.00 4.67 -8.21
C GLU A 418 14.52 3.61 -7.23
N GLY A 419 14.35 2.32 -7.54
CA GLY A 419 14.94 1.25 -6.72
C GLY A 419 14.49 1.24 -5.25
N SER A 420 13.35 1.85 -4.93
CA SER A 420 12.97 2.18 -3.55
C SER A 420 11.77 1.37 -3.07
N SER A 421 11.63 1.27 -1.75
CA SER A 421 10.58 0.49 -1.10
C SER A 421 9.73 1.37 -0.18
N LEU A 422 8.43 1.44 -0.47
CA LEU A 422 7.43 2.19 0.30
C LEU A 422 6.41 1.20 0.89
N VAL A 423 6.53 0.93 2.19
CA VAL A 423 5.85 -0.22 2.83
C VAL A 423 5.08 0.18 4.08
N ASN A 424 3.86 -0.34 4.24
CA ASN A 424 3.02 -0.13 5.45
C ASN A 424 2.76 1.35 5.80
N ASN A 425 2.78 2.27 4.83
CA ASN A 425 2.48 3.67 5.12
C ASN A 425 0.96 3.90 5.16
N GLY A 426 0.51 4.79 6.05
CA GLY A 426 -0.89 4.96 6.36
C GLY A 426 -1.35 6.42 6.44
N ALA A 427 -2.41 6.77 5.70
CA ALA A 427 -3.06 8.08 5.78
C ALA A 427 -4.58 8.03 5.58
N LYS A 428 -5.25 9.19 5.55
CA LYS A 428 -6.63 9.26 5.07
C LYS A 428 -6.67 9.33 3.54
N ILE A 429 -5.73 10.03 2.94
CA ILE A 429 -5.58 10.22 1.50
C ILE A 429 -4.11 9.97 1.16
N GLY A 430 -3.83 9.15 0.15
CA GLY A 430 -2.48 8.79 -0.25
C GLY A 430 -1.75 8.02 0.84
N GLY A 431 -2.05 6.71 0.95
CA GLY A 431 -1.47 5.87 2.01
C GLY A 431 0.06 5.92 1.99
N ALA A 432 0.67 5.87 0.80
CA ALA A 432 2.07 6.26 0.61
C ALA A 432 2.19 7.72 0.17
N LEU A 433 1.76 8.03 -1.06
CA LEU A 433 1.97 9.33 -1.71
C LEU A 433 0.65 10.09 -1.84
N ASP A 434 0.64 11.36 -1.46
CA ASP A 434 -0.42 12.30 -1.79
C ASP A 434 0.16 13.48 -2.58
N ILE A 435 -0.35 13.72 -3.79
CA ILE A 435 0.17 14.68 -4.76
C ILE A 435 -0.92 15.72 -5.08
N ASN A 436 -0.72 16.95 -4.60
CA ASN A 436 -1.69 18.05 -4.70
C ASN A 436 -1.26 19.24 -5.57
N GLY A 437 -0.06 19.20 -6.17
CA GLY A 437 0.38 20.23 -7.13
C GLY A 437 -0.50 20.30 -8.37
N GLU A 438 -0.28 21.26 -9.27
CA GLU A 438 -0.76 21.24 -10.67
C GLU A 438 0.42 20.93 -11.61
N GLU A 439 0.15 20.32 -12.78
CA GLU A 439 1.18 20.02 -13.81
C GLU A 439 2.38 19.18 -13.29
N GLY A 440 2.17 18.40 -12.23
CA GLY A 440 3.22 17.61 -11.60
C GLY A 440 3.56 16.33 -12.37
N LYS A 441 4.80 15.89 -12.24
CA LYS A 441 5.30 14.63 -12.81
C LYS A 441 5.74 13.67 -11.72
N VAL A 442 5.24 12.44 -11.76
CA VAL A 442 5.64 11.35 -10.87
C VAL A 442 6.21 10.22 -11.71
N ASN A 443 7.50 9.92 -11.54
CA ASN A 443 8.18 8.80 -12.19
C ASN A 443 8.55 7.77 -11.14
N ILE A 444 8.11 6.53 -11.32
CA ILE A 444 8.39 5.40 -10.44
C ILE A 444 9.05 4.32 -11.29
N ASP A 445 10.29 3.94 -10.95
CA ASP A 445 11.03 2.88 -11.63
C ASP A 445 11.58 1.87 -10.64
N ASN A 446 11.46 0.59 -10.98
CA ASN A 446 12.06 -0.53 -10.23
C ASN A 446 11.77 -0.48 -8.72
N SER A 447 10.55 -0.11 -8.34
CA SER A 447 10.19 0.19 -6.95
C SER A 447 9.05 -0.68 -6.42
N LEU A 448 8.98 -0.83 -5.10
CA LEU A 448 7.98 -1.63 -4.39
C LEU A 448 7.07 -0.76 -3.55
N PHE A 449 5.76 -0.91 -3.72
CA PHE A 449 4.72 -0.31 -2.89
C PHE A 449 3.87 -1.42 -2.27
N GLU A 450 4.04 -1.67 -0.98
CA GLU A 450 3.39 -2.80 -0.32
C GLU A 450 2.63 -2.41 0.95
N ASN A 451 1.41 -2.94 1.11
CA ASN A 451 0.56 -2.75 2.30
C ASN A 451 0.29 -1.28 2.67
N ASN A 452 0.36 -0.35 1.71
CA ASN A 452 0.01 1.03 1.99
C ASN A 452 -1.52 1.17 2.06
N SER A 453 -1.99 1.97 3.01
CA SER A 453 -3.41 2.03 3.34
C SER A 453 -3.92 3.46 3.48
N ALA A 454 -4.97 3.79 2.74
CA ALA A 454 -5.72 5.04 2.90
C ALA A 454 -7.14 4.77 3.42
N SER A 455 -7.64 5.55 4.38
CA SER A 455 -9.04 5.39 4.81
C SER A 455 -10.06 6.00 3.82
N SER A 456 -9.60 6.78 2.84
CA SER A 456 -10.41 7.39 1.78
C SER A 456 -9.88 7.05 0.39
N ASN A 457 -8.86 7.75 -0.11
CA ASN A 457 -8.48 7.65 -1.52
C ASN A 457 -7.00 7.31 -1.67
N GLY A 458 -6.68 6.50 -2.69
CA GLY A 458 -5.31 6.22 -3.08
C GLY A 458 -4.55 5.41 -2.03
N GLY A 459 -4.72 4.08 -2.05
CA GLY A 459 -4.09 3.22 -1.05
C GLY A 459 -2.57 3.33 -1.09
N ALA A 460 -2.00 3.41 -2.30
CA ALA A 460 -0.62 3.82 -2.50
C ALA A 460 -0.52 5.31 -2.85
N ILE A 461 -1.19 5.75 -3.91
CA ILE A 461 -0.99 7.07 -4.52
C ILE A 461 -2.34 7.78 -4.67
N ASP A 462 -2.43 9.03 -4.21
CA ASP A 462 -3.53 9.93 -4.55
C ASP A 462 -3.00 11.12 -5.37
N ILE A 463 -3.72 11.45 -6.44
CA ILE A 463 -3.42 12.54 -7.37
C ILE A 463 -4.66 13.44 -7.41
N ASN A 464 -4.56 14.61 -6.78
CA ASN A 464 -5.64 15.60 -6.77
C ASN A 464 -5.44 16.71 -7.81
N GLY A 465 -4.21 16.93 -8.26
CA GLY A 465 -3.88 17.91 -9.27
C GLY A 465 -4.38 17.58 -10.68
N GLU A 466 -4.50 18.60 -11.51
CA GLU A 466 -4.80 18.50 -12.95
C GLU A 466 -3.52 18.42 -13.78
N SER A 467 -3.64 17.92 -15.01
CA SER A 467 -2.56 17.78 -15.99
C SER A 467 -1.31 17.05 -15.45
N HIS A 468 -1.50 16.10 -14.53
CA HIS A 468 -0.42 15.31 -13.96
C HIS A 468 0.04 14.19 -14.88
N GLU A 469 1.35 13.93 -14.92
CA GLU A 469 1.92 12.78 -15.61
C GLU A 469 2.50 11.80 -14.60
N THR A 470 1.92 10.61 -14.50
CA THR A 470 2.40 9.52 -13.63
C THR A 470 2.89 8.36 -14.48
N ASN A 471 4.21 8.15 -14.50
CA ASN A 471 4.88 7.06 -15.20
C ASN A 471 5.38 6.02 -14.22
N ILE A 472 4.95 4.77 -14.38
CA ILE A 472 5.31 3.66 -13.52
C ILE A 472 5.94 2.58 -14.40
N ASN A 473 7.18 2.20 -14.09
CA ASN A 473 7.92 1.23 -14.88
C ASN A 473 8.55 0.18 -13.96
N ASN A 474 8.53 -1.09 -14.39
CA ASN A 474 9.27 -2.18 -13.73
C ASN A 474 8.99 -2.32 -12.23
N SER A 475 7.78 -1.98 -11.78
CA SER A 475 7.47 -1.79 -10.36
C SER A 475 6.42 -2.77 -9.87
N THR A 476 6.25 -2.86 -8.55
CA THR A 476 5.30 -3.79 -7.93
C THR A 476 4.44 -3.07 -6.88
N PHE A 477 3.13 -3.26 -6.97
CA PHE A 477 2.13 -2.73 -6.04
C PHE A 477 1.33 -3.90 -5.44
N ASN A 478 1.60 -4.21 -4.17
CA ASN A 478 1.01 -5.35 -3.49
C ASN A 478 0.17 -4.94 -2.29
N ASN A 479 -1.03 -5.51 -2.17
CA ASN A 479 -1.87 -5.40 -0.96
C ASN A 479 -2.16 -3.94 -0.53
N ASN A 480 -2.14 -2.98 -1.46
CA ASN A 480 -2.49 -1.60 -1.14
C ASN A 480 -4.02 -1.48 -1.04
N SER A 481 -4.50 -0.64 -0.12
CA SER A 481 -5.93 -0.56 0.16
C SER A 481 -6.48 0.82 0.40
N ALA A 482 -7.68 1.09 -0.11
CA ALA A 482 -8.40 2.34 0.09
C ALA A 482 -9.91 2.18 0.03
N LYS A 483 -10.66 3.29 0.20
CA LYS A 483 -12.08 3.32 -0.16
C LYS A 483 -12.25 3.45 -1.68
N ASN A 484 -11.46 4.30 -2.34
CA ASN A 484 -11.39 4.41 -3.81
C ASN A 484 -9.92 4.37 -4.25
N GLY A 485 -9.63 3.61 -5.31
CA GLY A 485 -8.26 3.47 -5.84
C GLY A 485 -7.38 2.70 -4.86
N GLY A 486 -7.45 1.37 -4.89
CA GLY A 486 -6.64 0.54 -3.97
C GLY A 486 -5.14 0.80 -4.15
N VAL A 487 -4.71 1.13 -5.37
CA VAL A 487 -3.37 1.66 -5.65
C VAL A 487 -3.43 3.16 -5.90
N ILE A 488 -4.04 3.59 -7.00
CA ILE A 488 -4.07 4.98 -7.46
C ILE A 488 -5.49 5.51 -7.41
N ASN A 489 -5.68 6.69 -6.83
CA ASN A 489 -6.86 7.50 -7.07
C ASN A 489 -6.45 8.81 -7.78
N SER A 490 -7.13 9.15 -8.86
CA SER A 490 -6.89 10.36 -9.67
C SER A 490 -8.18 11.15 -9.83
N ASN A 491 -8.20 12.40 -9.38
CA ASN A 491 -9.39 13.25 -9.44
C ASN A 491 -9.30 14.40 -10.45
N GLY A 492 -8.10 14.88 -10.78
CA GLY A 492 -7.91 16.01 -11.68
C GLY A 492 -8.12 15.65 -13.16
N GLU A 493 -8.47 16.65 -13.96
CA GLU A 493 -8.64 16.55 -15.41
C GLU A 493 -7.28 16.45 -16.13
N ASN A 494 -7.29 15.91 -17.36
CA ASN A 494 -6.11 15.80 -18.24
C ASN A 494 -4.95 15.01 -17.62
N ASN A 495 -5.22 14.15 -16.64
CA ASN A 495 -4.19 13.35 -15.99
C ASN A 495 -3.79 12.17 -16.86
N ILE A 496 -2.49 11.87 -16.91
CA ILE A 496 -1.90 10.77 -17.67
C ILE A 496 -1.30 9.78 -16.68
N ILE A 497 -1.76 8.54 -16.70
CA ILE A 497 -1.25 7.43 -15.89
C ILE A 497 -0.79 6.33 -16.84
N ILE A 498 0.51 6.08 -16.89
CA ILE A 498 1.11 5.05 -17.73
C ILE A 498 1.87 4.08 -16.83
N ALA A 499 1.44 2.82 -16.82
CA ALA A 499 2.14 1.74 -16.15
C ALA A 499 2.65 0.72 -17.18
N ASN A 500 3.98 0.57 -17.26
CA ASN A 500 4.64 -0.40 -18.12
C ASN A 500 5.37 -1.45 -17.28
N ASN A 501 5.26 -2.73 -17.66
CA ASN A 501 5.98 -3.81 -16.97
C ASN A 501 5.78 -3.77 -15.44
N THR A 502 4.54 -3.55 -15.00
CA THR A 502 4.21 -3.32 -13.58
C THR A 502 3.24 -4.38 -13.07
N ASP A 503 3.50 -4.86 -11.86
CA ASP A 503 2.69 -5.89 -11.21
C ASP A 503 1.75 -5.28 -10.15
N PHE A 504 0.45 -5.46 -10.32
CA PHE A 504 -0.59 -5.01 -9.38
C PHE A 504 -1.29 -6.22 -8.76
N ASN A 505 -0.88 -6.62 -7.55
CA ASN A 505 -1.38 -7.84 -6.91
C ASN A 505 -2.14 -7.57 -5.61
N ASN A 506 -3.33 -8.17 -5.49
CA ASN A 506 -4.13 -8.19 -4.26
C ASN A 506 -4.49 -6.79 -3.72
N ASN A 507 -4.57 -5.78 -4.59
CA ASN A 507 -4.94 -4.42 -4.18
C ASN A 507 -6.47 -4.32 -4.05
N ASN A 508 -6.93 -3.60 -3.03
CA ASN A 508 -8.32 -3.64 -2.63
C ASN A 508 -8.89 -2.24 -2.38
N ALA A 509 -9.91 -1.86 -3.15
CA ALA A 509 -10.75 -0.72 -2.87
C ALA A 509 -12.10 -1.17 -2.29
N ILE A 510 -12.67 -0.41 -1.37
CA ILE A 510 -14.03 -0.71 -0.87
C ILE A 510 -15.08 -0.45 -1.97
N ASN A 511 -14.93 0.64 -2.72
CA ASN A 511 -15.92 1.11 -3.67
C ASN A 511 -15.45 0.97 -5.11
N LYS A 512 -14.42 1.73 -5.52
CA LYS A 512 -14.08 1.90 -6.94
C LYS A 512 -12.61 1.60 -7.20
N GLY A 513 -12.32 0.83 -8.24
CA GLY A 513 -10.98 0.62 -8.77
C GLY A 513 -10.03 -0.04 -7.79
N GLY A 514 -9.92 -1.38 -7.81
CA GLY A 514 -8.97 -2.08 -6.92
C GLY A 514 -7.52 -1.68 -7.19
N VAL A 515 -7.20 -1.31 -8.43
CA VAL A 515 -5.92 -0.71 -8.82
C VAL A 515 -6.10 0.80 -9.01
N ILE A 516 -6.85 1.23 -10.02
CA ILE A 516 -6.96 2.66 -10.41
C ILE A 516 -8.42 3.11 -10.29
N ASN A 517 -8.66 4.21 -9.59
CA ASN A 517 -9.90 4.98 -9.72
C ASN A 517 -9.59 6.35 -10.36
N SER A 518 -10.19 6.64 -11.51
CA SER A 518 -10.06 7.93 -12.20
C SER A 518 -11.40 8.62 -12.31
N ASN A 519 -11.51 9.84 -11.79
CA ASN A 519 -12.74 10.62 -11.83
C ASN A 519 -12.66 11.84 -12.76
N GLY A 520 -11.46 12.28 -13.15
CA GLY A 520 -11.26 13.44 -14.02
C GLY A 520 -11.54 13.13 -15.49
N ASP A 521 -11.87 14.19 -16.24
CA ASP A 521 -12.13 14.15 -17.67
C ASP A 521 -10.82 14.21 -18.47
N ASN A 522 -10.86 13.85 -19.75
CA ASN A 522 -9.72 13.91 -20.69
C ASN A 522 -8.44 13.20 -20.21
N SER A 523 -8.59 12.25 -19.31
CA SER A 523 -7.49 11.51 -18.70
C SER A 523 -7.10 10.30 -19.55
N ILE A 524 -5.81 9.97 -19.52
CA ILE A 524 -5.24 8.82 -20.24
C ILE A 524 -4.77 7.80 -19.21
N ILE A 525 -5.22 6.55 -19.35
CA ILE A 525 -4.83 5.43 -18.50
C ILE A 525 -4.28 4.32 -19.39
N VAL A 526 -3.00 3.98 -19.23
CA VAL A 526 -2.34 2.92 -19.99
C VAL A 526 -1.77 1.89 -19.04
N LEU A 527 -2.18 0.64 -19.21
CA LEU A 527 -1.51 -0.53 -18.64
C LEU A 527 -0.90 -1.33 -19.80
N ASP A 528 0.42 -1.33 -19.93
CA ASP A 528 1.12 -2.09 -20.97
C ASP A 528 2.12 -3.09 -20.37
N ASN A 529 2.18 -4.29 -20.95
CA ASN A 529 3.04 -5.39 -20.51
C ASN A 529 2.94 -5.63 -18.98
N SER A 530 1.76 -5.44 -18.39
CA SER A 530 1.57 -5.37 -16.95
C SER A 530 0.68 -6.50 -16.44
N THR A 531 0.69 -6.74 -15.13
CA THR A 531 -0.20 -7.72 -14.50
C THR A 531 -1.15 -7.05 -13.51
N ALA A 532 -2.43 -7.44 -13.52
CA ALA A 532 -3.41 -7.06 -12.50
C ALA A 532 -4.06 -8.34 -11.97
N THR A 533 -3.58 -8.82 -10.82
CA THR A 533 -4.03 -10.08 -10.23
C THR A 533 -4.73 -9.91 -8.89
N ASN A 534 -5.87 -10.59 -8.72
CA ASN A 534 -6.64 -10.65 -7.47
C ASN A 534 -7.01 -9.29 -6.89
N ASN A 535 -7.17 -8.26 -7.72
CA ASN A 535 -7.60 -6.94 -7.25
C ASN A 535 -9.12 -6.91 -7.07
N SER A 536 -9.60 -6.12 -6.12
CA SER A 536 -11.02 -6.12 -5.75
C SER A 536 -11.56 -4.72 -5.52
N ALA A 537 -12.75 -4.46 -6.05
CA ALA A 537 -13.60 -3.32 -5.74
C ALA A 537 -15.08 -3.71 -5.86
N ARG A 538 -16.00 -2.80 -5.50
CA ARG A 538 -17.44 -2.97 -5.80
C ARG A 538 -17.82 -2.45 -7.18
N GLU A 539 -16.90 -1.75 -7.83
CA GLU A 539 -17.06 -1.09 -9.10
C GLU A 539 -15.70 -1.10 -9.79
N GLY A 540 -15.49 -2.04 -10.71
CA GLY A 540 -14.24 -2.17 -11.45
C GLY A 540 -13.13 -2.78 -10.60
N GLY A 541 -13.02 -4.11 -10.59
CA GLY A 541 -12.04 -4.83 -9.78
C GLY A 541 -10.60 -4.37 -9.97
N ALA A 542 -10.21 -3.94 -11.18
CA ALA A 542 -8.93 -3.29 -11.43
C ALA A 542 -9.09 -1.76 -11.62
N ILE A 543 -9.86 -1.34 -12.63
CA ILE A 543 -9.99 0.07 -13.03
C ILE A 543 -11.45 0.53 -12.90
N SER A 544 -11.65 1.71 -12.34
CA SER A 544 -12.90 2.47 -12.42
C SER A 544 -12.61 3.83 -13.04
N SER A 545 -13.39 4.22 -14.04
CA SER A 545 -13.32 5.54 -14.68
C SER A 545 -14.70 6.18 -14.75
N THR A 546 -14.86 7.37 -14.20
CA THR A 546 -16.15 8.10 -14.26
C THR A 546 -16.12 9.42 -15.01
N GLY A 547 -14.95 9.90 -15.40
CA GLY A 547 -14.85 11.11 -16.22
C GLY A 547 -15.17 10.86 -17.68
N ASP A 548 -15.45 11.93 -18.40
CA ASP A 548 -15.77 11.98 -19.82
C ASP A 548 -14.49 12.08 -20.67
N GLU A 549 -14.58 11.66 -21.94
CA GLU A 549 -13.50 11.78 -22.94
C GLU A 549 -12.17 11.12 -22.53
N ASN A 550 -12.21 10.17 -21.59
CA ASN A 550 -11.06 9.42 -21.12
C ASN A 550 -10.62 8.35 -22.13
N GLU A 551 -9.31 8.16 -22.24
CA GLU A 551 -8.69 7.08 -23.02
C GLU A 551 -8.10 6.02 -22.10
N ILE A 552 -8.57 4.78 -22.21
CA ILE A 552 -8.14 3.64 -21.39
C ILE A 552 -7.60 2.56 -22.32
N ALA A 553 -6.29 2.29 -22.25
CA ALA A 553 -5.62 1.28 -23.05
C ALA A 553 -5.00 0.20 -22.16
N ILE A 554 -5.36 -1.06 -22.40
CA ILE A 554 -4.73 -2.22 -21.76
C ILE A 554 -4.10 -3.08 -22.85
N GLY A 555 -2.77 -3.08 -22.91
CA GLY A 555 -1.97 -3.78 -23.92
C GLY A 555 -1.10 -4.87 -23.31
N ASN A 556 -0.93 -5.99 -24.00
CA ASN A 556 0.06 -7.01 -23.65
C ASN A 556 0.01 -7.50 -22.19
N SER A 557 -1.16 -7.45 -21.54
CA SER A 557 -1.27 -7.53 -20.08
C SER A 557 -2.01 -8.79 -19.61
N GLU A 558 -1.71 -9.23 -18.38
CA GLU A 558 -2.40 -10.35 -17.72
C GLU A 558 -3.34 -9.83 -16.63
N LEU A 559 -4.64 -10.08 -16.80
CA LEU A 559 -5.70 -9.65 -15.90
C LEU A 559 -6.36 -10.90 -15.29
N SER A 560 -5.99 -11.26 -14.06
CA SER A 560 -6.43 -12.53 -13.47
C SER A 560 -7.07 -12.41 -12.10
N GLY A 561 -8.17 -13.12 -11.84
CA GLY A 561 -8.73 -13.24 -10.49
C GLY A 561 -9.34 -11.96 -9.91
N ASN A 562 -9.54 -10.91 -10.72
CA ASN A 562 -10.10 -9.65 -10.24
C ASN A 562 -11.59 -9.79 -9.93
N ASN A 563 -12.00 -9.16 -8.83
CA ASN A 563 -13.36 -9.26 -8.30
C ASN A 563 -14.17 -7.99 -8.60
N ASP A 564 -15.36 -8.20 -9.14
CA ASP A 564 -16.27 -7.22 -9.75
C ASP A 564 -15.74 -6.61 -11.06
N GLY A 565 -15.29 -7.49 -11.96
CA GLY A 565 -14.81 -7.16 -13.29
C GLY A 565 -13.38 -6.63 -13.32
N ILE A 566 -12.98 -6.17 -14.50
CA ILE A 566 -11.70 -5.52 -14.76
C ILE A 566 -11.90 -4.02 -14.76
N LEU A 567 -12.79 -3.53 -15.61
CA LEU A 567 -12.97 -2.12 -15.90
C LEU A 567 -14.45 -1.74 -15.78
N LYS A 568 -14.71 -0.64 -15.09
CA LYS A 568 -15.99 0.06 -15.14
C LYS A 568 -15.80 1.47 -15.66
N SER A 569 -16.51 1.84 -16.72
CA SER A 569 -16.50 3.18 -17.33
C SER A 569 -17.91 3.77 -17.31
N GLU A 570 -18.08 4.94 -16.69
CA GLU A 570 -19.38 5.61 -16.56
C GLU A 570 -19.53 6.92 -17.32
N GLY A 571 -18.43 7.63 -17.62
CA GLY A 571 -18.49 8.88 -18.39
C GLY A 571 -18.73 8.67 -19.87
N ASP A 572 -19.04 9.75 -20.59
CA ASP A 572 -19.38 9.79 -22.00
C ASP A 572 -18.15 9.96 -22.90
N ASN A 573 -18.26 9.58 -24.17
CA ASN A 573 -17.21 9.69 -25.20
C ASN A 573 -15.86 9.02 -24.84
N ASN A 574 -15.88 8.09 -23.89
CA ASN A 574 -14.70 7.36 -23.46
C ASN A 574 -14.24 6.36 -24.53
N LYS A 575 -12.92 6.22 -24.68
CA LYS A 575 -12.28 5.25 -25.57
C LYS A 575 -11.60 4.16 -24.76
N ILE A 576 -12.01 2.92 -24.95
CA ILE A 576 -11.50 1.75 -24.23
C ILE A 576 -10.90 0.78 -25.24
N THR A 577 -9.64 0.42 -25.07
CA THR A 577 -8.94 -0.56 -25.92
C THR A 577 -8.30 -1.63 -25.06
N VAL A 578 -8.58 -2.90 -25.39
CA VAL A 578 -7.87 -4.05 -24.83
C VAL A 578 -7.26 -4.85 -25.96
N ASP A 579 -5.93 -4.90 -26.03
CA ASP A 579 -5.20 -5.59 -27.10
C ASP A 579 -4.16 -6.56 -26.55
N ASN A 580 -3.96 -7.67 -27.27
CA ASN A 580 -2.96 -8.71 -27.01
C ASN A 580 -2.87 -9.15 -25.54
N SER A 581 -4.01 -9.20 -24.84
CA SER A 581 -4.06 -9.39 -23.40
C SER A 581 -4.69 -10.72 -23.02
N THR A 582 -4.49 -11.15 -21.78
CA THR A 582 -5.07 -12.38 -21.23
C THR A 582 -5.96 -12.05 -20.04
N ILE A 583 -7.23 -12.47 -20.10
CA ILE A 583 -8.25 -12.21 -19.08
C ILE A 583 -8.72 -13.55 -18.50
N THR A 584 -8.37 -13.86 -17.26
CA THR A 584 -8.67 -15.18 -16.68
C THR A 584 -9.22 -15.16 -15.26
N ASN A 585 -10.15 -16.06 -14.94
CA ASN A 585 -10.63 -16.28 -13.57
C ASN A 585 -11.23 -15.03 -12.87
N ASN A 586 -11.60 -14.00 -13.62
CA ASN A 586 -12.21 -12.79 -13.07
C ASN A 586 -13.69 -13.01 -12.81
N THR A 587 -14.23 -12.37 -11.78
CA THR A 587 -15.66 -12.45 -11.46
C THR A 587 -16.32 -11.10 -11.66
N ALA A 588 -17.28 -11.01 -12.58
CA ALA A 588 -18.19 -9.86 -12.70
C ALA A 588 -19.65 -10.30 -12.50
N LYS A 589 -20.46 -9.38 -11.95
CA LYS A 589 -21.91 -9.53 -11.89
C LYS A 589 -22.56 -9.27 -13.26
N ASP A 590 -22.11 -8.22 -13.93
CA ASP A 590 -22.58 -7.80 -15.24
C ASP A 590 -21.49 -8.11 -16.28
N GLY A 591 -20.66 -7.14 -16.67
CA GLY A 591 -19.53 -7.32 -17.60
C GLY A 591 -18.15 -7.20 -16.95
N LEU A 592 -17.16 -7.92 -17.47
CA LEU A 592 -15.74 -7.72 -17.14
C LEU A 592 -15.29 -6.30 -17.50
N ILE A 593 -15.78 -5.79 -18.63
CA ILE A 593 -15.73 -4.39 -19.00
C ILE A 593 -17.18 -3.89 -18.98
N THR A 594 -17.52 -3.05 -18.00
CA THR A 594 -18.82 -2.41 -17.89
C THR A 594 -18.72 -0.99 -18.44
N ASN A 595 -19.55 -0.67 -19.42
CA ASN A 595 -19.49 0.58 -20.16
C ASN A 595 -20.87 1.26 -20.21
N ASN A 596 -21.06 2.23 -19.32
CA ASN A 596 -22.37 2.77 -18.98
C ASN A 596 -22.67 4.15 -19.57
N GLY A 597 -21.65 4.95 -19.88
CA GLY A 597 -21.82 6.27 -20.52
C GLY A 597 -22.31 6.16 -21.96
N ASP A 598 -22.52 7.28 -22.62
CA ASP A 598 -22.97 7.40 -24.01
C ASP A 598 -21.80 7.69 -24.96
N ASN A 599 -21.91 7.21 -26.21
CA ASN A 599 -20.90 7.38 -27.26
C ASN A 599 -19.51 6.81 -26.91
N ASN A 600 -19.44 5.92 -25.93
CA ASN A 600 -18.20 5.25 -25.60
C ASN A 600 -17.86 4.22 -26.69
N ASN A 601 -16.56 4.10 -27.01
CA ASN A 601 -16.05 3.13 -27.96
C ASN A 601 -15.21 2.07 -27.23
N VAL A 602 -15.59 0.80 -27.36
CA VAL A 602 -14.85 -0.34 -26.81
C VAL A 602 -14.30 -1.19 -27.95
N THR A 603 -12.99 -1.35 -27.98
CA THR A 603 -12.26 -2.23 -28.92
C THR A 603 -11.55 -3.34 -28.16
N ILE A 604 -11.77 -4.60 -28.55
CA ILE A 604 -11.10 -5.77 -27.96
C ILE A 604 -10.51 -6.67 -29.05
N ASP A 605 -9.19 -6.66 -29.14
CA ASP A 605 -8.43 -7.35 -30.17
C ASP A 605 -7.38 -8.29 -29.57
N ASN A 606 -7.06 -9.37 -30.27
CA ASN A 606 -6.05 -10.37 -29.89
C ASN A 606 -6.08 -10.84 -28.42
N THR A 607 -7.25 -10.79 -27.78
CA THR A 607 -7.38 -10.97 -26.34
C THR A 607 -8.00 -12.32 -26.01
N ASN A 608 -7.34 -13.09 -25.15
CA ASN A 608 -7.79 -14.40 -24.70
C ASN A 608 -8.54 -14.27 -23.37
N SER A 609 -9.84 -14.56 -23.38
CA SER A 609 -10.68 -14.52 -22.18
C SER A 609 -11.20 -15.92 -21.83
N THR A 610 -10.82 -16.47 -20.66
CA THR A 610 -11.24 -17.82 -20.22
C THR A 610 -11.54 -17.88 -18.72
N ASN A 611 -12.45 -18.78 -18.32
CA ASN A 611 -12.83 -19.02 -16.91
C ASN A 611 -13.35 -17.78 -16.15
N ASN A 612 -13.88 -16.78 -16.85
CA ASN A 612 -14.45 -15.59 -16.22
C ASN A 612 -15.96 -15.76 -15.96
N THR A 613 -16.50 -15.05 -14.98
CA THR A 613 -17.97 -14.89 -14.81
C THR A 613 -18.41 -13.51 -15.25
N GLY A 614 -19.61 -13.42 -15.82
CA GLY A 614 -20.12 -12.19 -16.45
C GLY A 614 -19.82 -12.16 -17.95
N ASP A 615 -20.44 -11.21 -18.64
CA ASP A 615 -20.16 -10.96 -20.06
C ASP A 615 -18.76 -10.33 -20.20
N ILE A 616 -18.11 -10.43 -21.37
CA ILE A 616 -16.83 -9.74 -21.57
C ILE A 616 -17.04 -8.22 -21.57
N VAL A 617 -18.06 -7.76 -22.30
CA VAL A 617 -18.48 -6.36 -22.34
C VAL A 617 -19.97 -6.27 -22.00
N SER A 618 -20.32 -5.39 -21.07
CA SER A 618 -21.69 -5.01 -20.77
C SER A 618 -21.89 -3.53 -21.10
N ASN A 619 -22.73 -3.22 -22.08
CA ASN A 619 -23.08 -1.86 -22.46
C ASN A 619 -24.50 -1.52 -22.01
N THR A 620 -24.67 -0.41 -21.29
CA THR A 620 -26.01 0.11 -20.95
C THR A 620 -26.34 1.46 -21.58
N GLY A 621 -25.34 2.19 -22.10
CA GLY A 621 -25.52 3.43 -22.86
C GLY A 621 -25.55 3.21 -24.38
N ASN A 622 -25.70 4.30 -25.15
CA ASN A 622 -25.67 4.27 -26.62
C ASN A 622 -24.23 4.13 -27.14
N ASN A 623 -23.65 2.95 -26.99
CA ASN A 623 -22.23 2.70 -27.21
C ASN A 623 -21.94 1.86 -28.43
N ASN A 624 -20.74 2.09 -29.00
CA ASN A 624 -20.18 1.23 -30.03
C ASN A 624 -19.24 0.21 -29.39
N THR A 625 -19.36 -1.05 -29.83
CA THR A 625 -18.42 -2.11 -29.45
C THR A 625 -18.00 -2.83 -30.70
N GLU A 626 -16.71 -2.73 -31.00
CA GLU A 626 -16.08 -3.35 -32.14
C GLU A 626 -15.13 -4.45 -31.64
N SER A 627 -15.17 -5.62 -32.28
CA SER A 627 -14.21 -6.71 -32.06
C SER A 627 -13.69 -7.12 -33.42
N GLU A 628 -12.39 -6.90 -33.67
CA GLU A 628 -11.77 -7.14 -34.97
C GLU A 628 -10.69 -8.24 -34.87
N ASN A 629 -11.01 -9.42 -35.42
CA ASN A 629 -10.10 -10.56 -35.72
C ASN A 629 -9.36 -11.26 -34.54
N ASN A 630 -9.35 -12.60 -34.58
CA ASN A 630 -8.57 -13.54 -33.77
C ASN A 630 -8.73 -13.56 -32.23
N SER A 631 -9.60 -12.74 -31.63
CA SER A 631 -10.00 -12.92 -30.23
C SER A 631 -10.79 -14.24 -30.08
N ASN A 632 -10.18 -15.27 -29.49
CA ASN A 632 -10.88 -16.51 -29.11
C ASN A 632 -11.73 -16.25 -27.87
N ILE A 633 -12.83 -15.52 -28.07
CA ILE A 633 -13.88 -15.31 -27.09
C ILE A 633 -14.65 -16.62 -26.95
N THR A 634 -14.14 -17.49 -26.08
CA THR A 634 -14.85 -18.71 -25.72
C THR A 634 -15.68 -18.38 -24.50
N VAL A 635 -16.90 -17.89 -24.70
CA VAL A 635 -17.82 -17.65 -23.58
C VAL A 635 -18.31 -19.01 -23.09
N ASP A 636 -17.63 -19.56 -22.09
CA ASP A 636 -18.12 -20.72 -21.34
C ASP A 636 -19.11 -20.23 -20.27
N VAL A 637 -20.33 -19.85 -20.68
CA VAL A 637 -21.36 -19.41 -19.72
C VAL A 637 -21.91 -20.63 -18.98
N THR A 638 -21.85 -20.59 -17.65
CA THR A 638 -22.41 -21.64 -16.80
C THR A 638 -23.69 -21.16 -16.12
N TYR A 639 -24.85 -21.72 -16.49
CA TYR A 639 -26.15 -21.37 -15.89
C TYR A 639 -26.55 -22.34 -14.77
N GLU A 640 -27.11 -21.82 -13.67
CA GLU A 640 -27.80 -22.63 -12.67
C GLU A 640 -29.26 -22.88 -13.05
N THR A 641 -29.76 -24.09 -12.81
CA THR A 641 -31.14 -24.49 -13.15
C THR A 641 -31.94 -24.80 -11.89
N ASN A 642 -33.21 -24.35 -11.85
CA ASN A 642 -34.18 -24.69 -10.82
C ASN A 642 -35.17 -25.74 -11.34
N THR A 643 -35.53 -26.71 -10.50
CA THR A 643 -36.55 -27.71 -10.83
C THR A 643 -37.65 -27.70 -9.79
N ASP A 644 -38.78 -27.07 -10.11
CA ASP A 644 -39.96 -27.09 -9.25
C ASP A 644 -40.77 -28.37 -9.48
N LEU A 645 -41.37 -28.88 -8.41
CA LEU A 645 -42.05 -30.17 -8.43
C LEU A 645 -43.53 -30.06 -8.03
N VAL A 646 -44.44 -30.52 -8.89
CA VAL A 646 -45.86 -30.69 -8.57
C VAL A 646 -46.17 -32.19 -8.58
N ILE A 647 -46.68 -32.71 -7.45
CA ILE A 647 -47.01 -34.13 -7.29
C ILE A 647 -48.44 -34.33 -6.80
N PHE A 648 -49.15 -35.29 -7.40
CA PHE A 648 -50.44 -35.73 -6.91
C PHE A 648 -50.67 -37.22 -7.19
N SER A 649 -51.41 -37.89 -6.30
CA SER A 649 -51.79 -39.30 -6.46
C SER A 649 -53.27 -39.47 -6.74
N SER A 650 -53.61 -40.28 -7.75
CA SER A 650 -54.98 -40.73 -8.00
C SER A 650 -54.97 -42.12 -8.64
N ASN A 651 -55.98 -42.94 -8.37
CA ASN A 651 -56.21 -44.24 -9.02
C ASN A 651 -55.00 -45.21 -9.06
N GLY A 652 -54.16 -45.21 -8.02
CA GLY A 652 -52.97 -46.07 -7.93
C GLY A 652 -51.81 -45.63 -8.83
N GLN A 653 -51.75 -44.34 -9.17
CA GLN A 653 -50.66 -43.71 -9.90
C GLN A 653 -50.19 -42.44 -9.17
N ILE A 654 -48.92 -42.09 -9.32
CA ILE A 654 -48.35 -40.79 -8.95
C ILE A 654 -48.05 -40.06 -10.27
N THR A 655 -48.64 -38.88 -10.45
CA THR A 655 -48.23 -37.97 -11.52
C THR A 655 -47.21 -36.99 -10.94
N ILE A 656 -46.08 -36.85 -11.63
CA ILE A 656 -44.96 -35.99 -11.28
C ILE A 656 -44.80 -35.01 -12.43
N THR A 657 -44.94 -33.71 -12.16
CA THR A 657 -44.60 -32.65 -13.12
C THR A 657 -43.43 -31.88 -12.56
N ALA A 658 -42.33 -31.83 -13.32
CA ALA A 658 -41.17 -31.01 -13.04
C ALA A 658 -41.20 -29.80 -13.97
N ILE A 659 -41.03 -28.60 -13.42
CA ILE A 659 -40.93 -27.36 -14.20
C ILE A 659 -39.47 -26.92 -14.13
N LEU A 660 -38.80 -26.88 -15.28
CA LEU A 660 -37.40 -26.50 -15.38
C LEU A 660 -37.30 -25.03 -15.79
N THR A 661 -36.63 -24.23 -14.97
CA THR A 661 -36.36 -22.82 -15.26
C THR A 661 -34.89 -22.50 -15.10
N ASN A 662 -34.41 -21.52 -15.87
CA ASN A 662 -33.16 -20.84 -15.59
C ASN A 662 -33.32 -20.09 -14.26
N LYS A 663 -32.45 -20.37 -13.28
CA LYS A 663 -32.54 -19.80 -11.94
C LYS A 663 -32.32 -18.27 -11.93
N ASN A 664 -31.51 -17.78 -12.86
CA ASN A 664 -31.11 -16.37 -12.89
C ASN A 664 -32.10 -15.52 -13.67
N THR A 665 -32.68 -16.05 -14.76
CA THR A 665 -33.59 -15.29 -15.63
C THR A 665 -35.07 -15.63 -15.41
N GLY A 666 -35.39 -16.75 -14.76
CA GLY A 666 -36.75 -17.26 -14.61
C GLY A 666 -37.33 -17.88 -15.88
N GLU A 667 -36.57 -17.92 -16.98
CA GLU A 667 -37.01 -18.45 -18.26
C GLU A 667 -37.29 -19.96 -18.20
N LYS A 668 -38.37 -20.41 -18.86
CA LYS A 668 -38.78 -21.81 -18.94
C LYS A 668 -37.98 -22.55 -20.01
N LEU A 669 -37.28 -23.62 -19.61
CA LEU A 669 -36.38 -24.35 -20.51
C LEU A 669 -37.13 -25.48 -21.25
N SER A 670 -37.35 -25.31 -22.55
CA SER A 670 -38.05 -26.28 -23.41
C SER A 670 -37.10 -27.26 -24.12
N GLY A 671 -37.54 -28.50 -24.35
CA GLY A 671 -36.73 -29.50 -25.07
C GLY A 671 -35.70 -30.24 -24.21
N GLU A 672 -35.62 -29.93 -22.92
CA GLU A 672 -34.62 -30.43 -21.98
C GLU A 672 -35.05 -31.73 -21.29
N LYS A 673 -34.10 -32.64 -21.04
CA LYS A 673 -34.40 -33.96 -20.48
C LYS A 673 -34.30 -33.97 -18.96
N VAL A 674 -35.43 -34.18 -18.29
CA VAL A 674 -35.54 -34.28 -16.82
C VAL A 674 -35.70 -35.74 -16.39
N TYR A 675 -34.99 -36.12 -15.33
CA TYR A 675 -34.98 -37.48 -14.77
C TYR A 675 -35.77 -37.53 -13.46
N PHE A 676 -36.64 -38.54 -13.31
CA PHE A 676 -37.54 -38.69 -12.16
C PHE A 676 -37.12 -39.85 -11.27
N TYR A 677 -37.18 -39.61 -9.96
CA TYR A 677 -36.74 -40.53 -8.93
C TYR A 677 -37.85 -40.78 -7.91
N ILE A 678 -37.98 -42.03 -7.49
CA ILE A 678 -38.87 -42.46 -6.41
C ILE A 678 -38.02 -43.24 -5.40
N ASN A 679 -38.03 -42.80 -4.14
CA ASN A 679 -37.26 -43.39 -3.04
C ASN A 679 -35.77 -43.58 -3.38
N GLY A 680 -35.18 -42.59 -4.04
CA GLY A 680 -33.76 -42.60 -4.44
C GLY A 680 -33.45 -43.38 -5.72
N LYS A 681 -34.42 -44.08 -6.33
CA LYS A 681 -34.20 -44.83 -7.58
C LYS A 681 -34.81 -44.10 -8.77
N GLN A 682 -34.04 -43.97 -9.86
CA GLN A 682 -34.54 -43.44 -11.13
C GLN A 682 -35.65 -44.34 -11.69
N VAL A 683 -36.83 -43.77 -11.92
CA VAL A 683 -38.01 -44.49 -12.44
C VAL A 683 -38.33 -44.14 -13.89
N GLY A 684 -37.78 -43.05 -14.41
CA GLY A 684 -37.95 -42.64 -15.80
C GLY A 684 -37.38 -41.25 -16.08
N SER A 685 -37.67 -40.75 -17.27
CA SER A 685 -37.33 -39.40 -17.73
C SER A 685 -38.44 -38.87 -18.63
N ALA A 686 -38.56 -37.56 -18.75
CA ALA A 686 -39.41 -36.89 -19.73
C ALA A 686 -38.70 -35.62 -20.22
N THR A 687 -39.04 -35.21 -21.43
CA THR A 687 -38.54 -33.97 -22.02
C THR A 687 -39.51 -32.84 -21.70
N THR A 688 -38.99 -31.65 -21.38
CA THR A 688 -39.81 -30.47 -21.11
C THR A 688 -40.51 -29.99 -22.38
N ASP A 689 -41.78 -29.59 -22.24
CA ASP A 689 -42.54 -28.96 -23.32
C ASP A 689 -42.22 -27.46 -23.46
N LYS A 690 -42.99 -26.74 -24.29
CA LYS A 690 -42.82 -25.30 -24.53
C LYS A 690 -42.96 -24.44 -23.26
N ASP A 691 -43.57 -24.98 -22.20
CA ASP A 691 -43.82 -24.29 -20.95
C ASP A 691 -42.82 -24.70 -19.86
N GLY A 692 -41.75 -25.42 -20.23
CA GLY A 692 -40.72 -25.92 -19.33
C GLY A 692 -41.14 -27.16 -18.53
N GLU A 693 -42.28 -27.78 -18.86
CA GLU A 693 -42.87 -28.85 -18.05
C GLU A 693 -42.49 -30.25 -18.56
N ALA A 694 -41.87 -31.05 -17.71
CA ALA A 694 -41.64 -32.48 -17.92
C ALA A 694 -42.57 -33.29 -17.02
N ARG A 695 -43.42 -34.14 -17.62
CA ARG A 695 -44.42 -34.93 -16.87
C ARG A 695 -44.17 -36.43 -16.94
N PHE A 696 -44.15 -37.09 -15.78
CA PHE A 696 -43.98 -38.54 -15.65
C PHE A 696 -45.07 -39.18 -14.77
N ILE A 697 -45.53 -40.38 -15.17
CA ILE A 697 -46.56 -41.13 -14.43
C ILE A 697 -45.97 -42.44 -13.89
N TYR A 698 -45.89 -42.54 -12.57
CA TYR A 698 -45.41 -43.73 -11.88
C TYR A 698 -46.59 -44.61 -11.40
N LYS A 699 -46.61 -45.88 -11.83
CA LYS A 699 -47.61 -46.86 -11.39
C LYS A 699 -47.23 -47.43 -10.03
N VAL A 700 -48.13 -47.34 -9.07
CA VAL A 700 -47.84 -47.66 -7.67
C VAL A 700 -47.94 -49.17 -7.43
N PRO A 701 -46.82 -49.84 -7.08
CA PRO A 701 -46.81 -51.30 -6.90
C PRO A 701 -47.39 -51.73 -5.53
N LYS A 702 -47.32 -50.87 -4.51
CA LYS A 702 -47.82 -51.12 -3.15
C LYS A 702 -48.17 -49.82 -2.42
N THR A 703 -49.04 -49.90 -1.41
CA THR A 703 -49.34 -48.77 -0.52
C THR A 703 -48.10 -48.41 0.32
N ALA A 704 -47.62 -47.17 0.24
CA ALA A 704 -46.46 -46.65 0.98
C ALA A 704 -46.35 -45.12 0.86
N ASN A 705 -45.48 -44.52 1.67
CA ASN A 705 -44.94 -43.19 1.43
C ASN A 705 -43.86 -43.25 0.35
N TYR A 706 -43.90 -42.31 -0.59
CA TYR A 706 -42.95 -42.19 -1.68
C TYR A 706 -42.28 -40.81 -1.63
N ASN A 707 -40.95 -40.81 -1.54
CA ASN A 707 -40.14 -39.62 -1.72
C ASN A 707 -39.88 -39.44 -3.21
N VAL A 708 -40.36 -38.33 -3.76
CA VAL A 708 -40.30 -38.02 -5.18
C VAL A 708 -39.36 -36.86 -5.38
N TYR A 709 -38.41 -36.97 -6.29
CA TYR A 709 -37.65 -35.83 -6.77
C TYR A 709 -37.39 -35.97 -8.27
N ALA A 710 -37.11 -34.83 -8.91
CA ALA A 710 -36.67 -34.76 -10.28
C ALA A 710 -35.36 -33.99 -10.34
N LYS A 711 -34.51 -34.32 -11.31
CA LYS A 711 -33.26 -33.60 -11.55
C LYS A 711 -33.02 -33.45 -13.05
N TYR A 712 -32.47 -32.31 -13.41
CA TYR A 712 -31.90 -32.08 -14.74
C TYR A 712 -30.43 -32.52 -14.71
N GLN A 713 -29.96 -33.22 -15.75
CA GLN A 713 -28.55 -33.56 -15.86
C GLN A 713 -27.83 -32.48 -16.65
N GLN A 714 -26.60 -32.16 -16.24
CA GLN A 714 -25.78 -31.17 -16.93
C GLN A 714 -25.71 -31.45 -18.43
N THR A 715 -25.97 -30.40 -19.22
CA THR A 715 -25.83 -30.43 -20.67
C THR A 715 -25.05 -29.20 -21.10
N THR A 716 -24.13 -29.38 -22.05
CA THR A 716 -23.45 -28.28 -22.72
C THR A 716 -24.04 -28.14 -24.11
N ILE A 717 -24.55 -26.95 -24.41
CA ILE A 717 -25.04 -26.59 -25.74
C ILE A 717 -23.96 -25.74 -26.41
N THR A 718 -23.47 -26.18 -27.55
CA THR A 718 -22.51 -25.41 -28.37
C THR A 718 -23.23 -24.82 -29.57
N ASN A 719 -23.14 -23.50 -29.75
CA ASN A 719 -23.62 -22.82 -30.94
C ASN A 719 -22.58 -21.76 -31.39
N SER A 720 -22.95 -20.91 -32.36
CA SER A 720 -22.07 -19.86 -32.89
C SER A 720 -21.71 -18.74 -31.91
N THR A 721 -22.23 -18.76 -30.68
CA THR A 721 -22.02 -17.72 -29.65
C THR A 721 -21.31 -18.25 -28.38
N GLY A 722 -20.93 -19.53 -28.31
CA GLY A 722 -20.15 -20.09 -27.18
C GLY A 722 -20.58 -21.50 -26.75
N ASN A 723 -20.00 -21.98 -25.63
CA ASN A 723 -20.47 -23.20 -24.95
C ASN A 723 -21.30 -22.81 -23.72
N TYR A 724 -22.58 -23.17 -23.72
CA TYR A 724 -23.47 -22.93 -22.60
C TYR A 724 -23.60 -24.19 -21.76
N THR A 725 -23.03 -24.20 -20.56
CA THR A 725 -23.11 -25.33 -19.65
C THR A 725 -24.19 -25.09 -18.60
N PHE A 726 -25.32 -25.81 -18.71
CA PHE A 726 -26.37 -25.78 -17.70
C PHE A 726 -26.04 -26.80 -16.61
N LYS A 727 -25.76 -26.35 -15.37
CA LYS A 727 -25.45 -27.23 -14.24
C LYS A 727 -26.63 -28.13 -13.87
N GLU A 728 -26.31 -29.30 -13.29
CA GLU A 728 -27.31 -30.19 -12.69
C GLU A 728 -28.15 -29.44 -11.66
N SER A 729 -29.48 -29.56 -11.75
CA SER A 729 -30.37 -28.86 -10.83
C SER A 729 -30.30 -29.46 -9.42
N THR A 730 -30.42 -28.61 -8.39
CA THR A 730 -30.57 -29.08 -7.02
C THR A 730 -31.87 -29.88 -6.88
N SER A 731 -31.79 -31.10 -6.34
CA SER A 731 -32.94 -32.00 -6.24
C SER A 731 -33.98 -31.48 -5.24
N VAL A 732 -35.17 -31.10 -5.72
CA VAL A 732 -36.33 -30.78 -4.88
C VAL A 732 -37.10 -32.07 -4.55
N THR A 733 -37.09 -32.48 -3.29
CA THR A 733 -37.79 -33.69 -2.82
C THR A 733 -39.14 -33.35 -2.21
N LYS A 734 -40.22 -34.01 -2.66
CA LYS A 734 -41.54 -33.97 -2.03
C LYS A 734 -42.01 -35.38 -1.66
N SER A 735 -42.56 -35.53 -0.45
CA SER A 735 -43.10 -36.81 0.04
C SER A 735 -44.61 -36.91 -0.20
N LEU A 736 -45.09 -38.07 -0.66
CA LEU A 736 -46.50 -38.33 -0.92
C LEU A 736 -46.93 -39.72 -0.43
N ASN A 737 -48.05 -39.79 0.28
CA ASN A 737 -48.64 -41.04 0.76
C ASN A 737 -49.65 -41.60 -0.27
N VAL A 738 -49.46 -42.84 -0.72
CA VAL A 738 -50.40 -43.49 -1.65
C VAL A 738 -51.06 -44.73 -1.04
N ASN A 739 -52.38 -44.71 -0.91
CA ASN A 739 -53.16 -45.68 -0.14
C ASN A 739 -53.71 -46.91 -0.91
N LYS A 740 -53.54 -47.03 -2.24
CA LYS A 740 -54.14 -48.15 -3.03
C LYS A 740 -53.36 -48.51 -4.32
N PRO A 741 -52.89 -49.78 -4.52
CA PRO A 741 -52.21 -50.23 -5.75
C PRO A 741 -53.17 -50.76 -6.84
N LEU A 742 -52.70 -50.85 -8.09
CA LEU A 742 -53.44 -51.39 -9.26
C LEU A 742 -53.43 -52.95 -9.29
N THR A 743 -54.58 -53.60 -9.55
CA THR A 743 -54.71 -55.08 -9.57
C THR A 743 -54.66 -55.66 -11.01
N PRO A 744 -53.75 -56.61 -11.33
CA PRO A 744 -53.61 -57.16 -12.69
C PRO A 744 -54.57 -58.33 -13.03
N ALA A 745 -54.89 -58.51 -14.32
CA ALA A 745 -55.95 -59.40 -14.82
C ALA A 745 -55.57 -60.88 -15.07
N LYS A 746 -56.53 -61.82 -14.91
CA LYS A 746 -56.28 -63.29 -14.92
C LYS A 746 -57.38 -64.12 -15.64
N ILE A 747 -57.18 -64.49 -16.92
CA ILE A 747 -58.04 -65.47 -17.65
C ILE A 747 -57.49 -66.90 -17.54
N LYS A 748 -58.33 -67.88 -17.16
CA LYS A 748 -57.98 -69.31 -17.07
C LYS A 748 -59.11 -70.24 -17.59
N VAL A 749 -58.76 -71.45 -18.03
CA VAL A 749 -59.72 -72.56 -18.22
C VAL A 749 -60.15 -73.02 -16.83
N TYR A 750 -61.44 -72.97 -16.52
CA TYR A 750 -61.91 -73.25 -15.17
C TYR A 750 -62.67 -74.58 -15.04
N SER A 751 -63.21 -75.14 -16.14
CA SER A 751 -63.87 -76.46 -16.09
C SER A 751 -63.92 -77.20 -17.43
N LYS A 752 -64.00 -78.54 -17.38
CA LYS A 752 -64.23 -79.45 -18.51
C LYS A 752 -65.36 -80.43 -18.17
N LYS A 753 -66.37 -80.56 -19.04
CA LYS A 753 -67.48 -81.53 -18.90
C LYS A 753 -67.59 -82.41 -20.14
N THR A 754 -67.81 -83.71 -19.96
CA THR A 754 -68.02 -84.66 -21.07
C THR A 754 -69.38 -85.33 -20.90
N THR A 755 -70.22 -85.32 -21.93
CA THR A 755 -71.50 -86.06 -21.97
C THR A 755 -71.57 -86.90 -23.23
N SER A 756 -72.40 -87.96 -23.26
CA SER A 756 -72.56 -88.81 -24.44
C SER A 756 -74.02 -89.16 -24.73
N LYS A 757 -74.37 -89.36 -26.00
CA LYS A 757 -75.70 -89.79 -26.47
C LYS A 757 -75.52 -90.97 -27.44
N LYS A 758 -76.25 -92.07 -27.23
CA LYS A 758 -76.27 -93.23 -28.15
C LYS A 758 -77.37 -93.03 -29.20
N THR A 759 -77.07 -93.27 -30.46
CA THR A 759 -78.03 -93.34 -31.57
C THR A 759 -77.96 -94.74 -32.20
N LYS A 760 -78.87 -95.07 -33.13
CA LYS A 760 -78.95 -96.43 -33.75
C LYS A 760 -77.60 -96.95 -34.26
N ASN A 761 -76.74 -96.08 -34.83
CA ASN A 761 -75.49 -96.48 -35.50
C ASN A 761 -74.21 -95.91 -34.85
N TYR A 762 -74.31 -94.98 -33.89
CA TYR A 762 -73.14 -94.27 -33.33
C TYR A 762 -73.33 -93.89 -31.85
N LYS A 763 -72.23 -93.77 -31.10
CA LYS A 763 -72.19 -93.08 -29.80
C LYS A 763 -71.48 -91.73 -29.97
N ILE A 764 -72.20 -90.65 -29.71
CA ILE A 764 -71.73 -89.27 -29.86
C ILE A 764 -71.30 -88.73 -28.49
N TYR A 765 -70.11 -88.15 -28.41
CA TYR A 765 -69.54 -87.53 -27.21
C TYR A 765 -69.41 -86.01 -27.40
N TYR A 766 -69.83 -85.26 -26.40
CA TYR A 766 -69.72 -83.80 -26.34
C TYR A 766 -68.74 -83.42 -25.22
N ILE A 767 -67.60 -82.84 -25.59
CA ILE A 767 -66.59 -82.36 -24.65
C ILE A 767 -66.65 -80.83 -24.63
N THR A 768 -67.00 -80.24 -23.49
CA THR A 768 -67.12 -78.78 -23.34
C THR A 768 -66.07 -78.25 -22.37
N TYR A 769 -65.29 -77.26 -22.82
CA TYR A 769 -64.36 -76.48 -22.01
C TYR A 769 -64.93 -75.10 -21.73
N SER A 770 -64.89 -74.66 -20.48
CA SER A 770 -65.35 -73.33 -20.05
C SER A 770 -64.18 -72.49 -19.54
N ILE A 771 -64.10 -71.23 -20.00
CA ILE A 771 -62.98 -70.30 -19.78
C ILE A 771 -63.53 -69.02 -19.13
N LYS A 772 -62.97 -68.58 -18.00
CA LYS A 772 -63.47 -67.44 -17.21
C LYS A 772 -62.39 -66.37 -16.99
N ASN A 773 -62.78 -65.09 -17.02
CA ASN A 773 -61.92 -63.96 -16.65
C ASN A 773 -62.17 -63.55 -15.18
N TYR A 774 -61.09 -63.48 -14.38
CA TYR A 774 -61.12 -63.08 -12.96
C TYR A 774 -60.57 -61.66 -12.70
N GLY A 775 -60.19 -60.89 -13.74
CA GLY A 775 -59.77 -59.49 -13.60
C GLY A 775 -60.52 -58.56 -14.56
N GLU A 776 -60.05 -57.33 -14.75
CA GLU A 776 -60.70 -56.36 -15.66
C GLU A 776 -60.76 -56.85 -17.12
N LYS A 777 -61.53 -56.15 -17.96
CA LYS A 777 -61.74 -56.50 -19.37
C LYS A 777 -60.39 -56.56 -20.08
N THR A 778 -59.98 -57.76 -20.49
CA THR A 778 -58.65 -58.02 -21.06
C THR A 778 -58.70 -58.28 -22.56
N GLY A 779 -57.57 -58.06 -23.24
CA GLY A 779 -57.36 -58.36 -24.65
C GLY A 779 -57.38 -59.87 -25.00
N THR A 780 -56.66 -60.27 -26.04
CA THR A 780 -56.73 -61.63 -26.61
C THR A 780 -55.86 -62.64 -25.85
N LYS A 781 -56.38 -63.82 -25.49
CA LYS A 781 -55.60 -64.94 -24.92
C LYS A 781 -55.84 -66.26 -25.67
N THR A 782 -54.77 -67.02 -25.91
CA THR A 782 -54.80 -68.27 -26.68
C THR A 782 -54.51 -69.48 -25.79
N PHE A 783 -55.33 -70.52 -25.91
CA PHE A 783 -55.19 -71.82 -25.25
C PHE A 783 -54.97 -72.91 -26.29
N THR A 784 -54.05 -73.85 -26.05
CA THR A 784 -53.74 -74.93 -27.00
C THR A 784 -54.04 -76.29 -26.37
N LYS A 785 -54.69 -77.19 -27.11
CA LYS A 785 -54.98 -78.56 -26.68
C LYS A 785 -54.75 -79.58 -27.79
N SER A 786 -54.00 -80.64 -27.48
CA SER A 786 -53.88 -81.80 -28.37
C SER A 786 -55.12 -82.69 -28.29
N LEU A 787 -55.70 -83.05 -29.43
CA LEU A 787 -56.82 -83.98 -29.56
C LEU A 787 -56.39 -85.40 -29.96
N LYS A 788 -55.08 -85.66 -30.12
CA LYS A 788 -54.55 -86.97 -30.55
C LYS A 788 -55.18 -88.14 -29.79
N ASN A 789 -55.20 -88.08 -28.46
CA ASN A 789 -55.75 -89.17 -27.62
C ASN A 789 -57.27 -89.34 -27.75
N ILE A 790 -58.02 -88.26 -27.95
CA ILE A 790 -59.47 -88.33 -28.15
C ILE A 790 -59.79 -88.95 -29.50
N LEU A 791 -59.02 -88.55 -30.53
CA LEU A 791 -59.24 -88.96 -31.92
C LEU A 791 -58.66 -90.32 -32.28
N LYS A 792 -57.88 -90.96 -31.39
CA LYS A 792 -57.54 -92.39 -31.50
C LYS A 792 -58.77 -93.29 -31.46
N LYS A 793 -59.80 -92.90 -30.69
CA LYS A 793 -60.99 -93.74 -30.43
C LYS A 793 -62.30 -93.17 -31.00
N HIS A 794 -62.26 -91.94 -31.55
CA HIS A 794 -63.44 -91.23 -32.03
C HIS A 794 -63.11 -90.42 -33.29
N LYS A 795 -64.06 -90.26 -34.21
CA LYS A 795 -63.95 -89.33 -35.34
C LYS A 795 -64.46 -87.95 -34.92
N LEU A 796 -63.73 -86.89 -35.29
CA LEU A 796 -64.14 -85.50 -35.06
C LEU A 796 -65.34 -85.16 -35.94
N TYR A 797 -66.41 -84.65 -35.35
CA TYR A 797 -67.58 -84.18 -36.08
C TYR A 797 -67.58 -82.67 -36.26
N LYS A 798 -67.57 -81.93 -35.14
CA LYS A 798 -67.73 -80.48 -35.14
C LYS A 798 -67.08 -79.86 -33.92
N ILE A 799 -66.53 -78.67 -34.10
CA ILE A 799 -66.09 -77.79 -33.01
C ILE A 799 -66.98 -76.54 -33.05
N GLN A 800 -67.50 -76.14 -31.89
CA GLN A 800 -68.39 -75.01 -31.72
C GLN A 800 -67.84 -74.09 -30.63
N THR A 801 -67.92 -72.77 -30.83
CA THR A 801 -67.45 -71.75 -29.89
C THR A 801 -68.56 -70.74 -29.60
N THR A 802 -68.41 -69.98 -28.51
CA THR A 802 -69.25 -68.80 -28.23
C THR A 802 -68.70 -67.54 -28.91
N LYS A 803 -69.50 -66.45 -28.96
CA LYS A 803 -69.19 -65.18 -29.66
C LYS A 803 -67.78 -64.63 -29.40
N ASN A 804 -67.28 -64.77 -28.17
CA ASN A 804 -65.98 -64.22 -27.74
C ASN A 804 -64.83 -65.21 -27.90
N THR A 805 -65.02 -66.29 -28.67
CA THR A 805 -64.04 -67.36 -28.85
C THR A 805 -63.94 -67.78 -30.32
N LYS A 806 -62.72 -67.80 -30.84
CA LYS A 806 -62.38 -68.38 -32.16
C LYS A 806 -61.52 -69.62 -31.97
N TYR A 807 -61.50 -70.51 -32.95
CA TYR A 807 -60.62 -71.68 -32.93
C TYR A 807 -59.90 -71.86 -34.26
N ASN A 808 -58.73 -72.50 -34.19
CA ASN A 808 -58.00 -73.02 -35.34
C ASN A 808 -57.59 -74.46 -35.03
N TYR A 809 -58.00 -75.40 -35.88
CA TYR A 809 -57.69 -76.82 -35.73
C TYR A 809 -56.80 -77.31 -36.87
N ASN A 810 -55.58 -77.73 -36.55
CA ASN A 810 -54.68 -78.31 -37.53
C ASN A 810 -54.94 -79.82 -37.64
N LYS A 811 -55.44 -80.26 -38.80
CA LYS A 811 -55.84 -81.67 -39.04
C LYS A 811 -54.66 -82.64 -39.05
N ALA A 812 -53.45 -82.22 -39.42
CA ALA A 812 -52.27 -83.08 -39.46
C ALA A 812 -51.72 -83.36 -38.05
N SER A 813 -51.47 -82.29 -37.28
CA SER A 813 -50.94 -82.39 -35.90
C SER A 813 -52.00 -82.77 -34.86
N LYS A 814 -53.30 -82.68 -35.20
CA LYS A 814 -54.44 -82.85 -34.29
C LYS A 814 -54.43 -81.86 -33.11
N ILE A 815 -53.87 -80.67 -33.30
CA ILE A 815 -53.80 -79.60 -32.29
C ILE A 815 -54.93 -78.60 -32.51
N LEU A 816 -55.67 -78.29 -31.44
CA LEU A 816 -56.69 -77.26 -31.39
C LEU A 816 -56.18 -76.04 -30.63
N LYS A 817 -56.07 -74.89 -31.31
CA LYS A 817 -55.83 -73.59 -30.69
C LYS A 817 -57.18 -72.86 -30.51
N THR A 818 -57.41 -72.32 -29.33
CA THR A 818 -58.64 -71.61 -28.95
C THR A 818 -58.29 -70.21 -28.48
N ILE A 819 -58.79 -69.21 -29.16
CA ILE A 819 -58.49 -67.79 -28.94
C ILE A 819 -59.71 -67.14 -28.30
N VAL A 820 -59.56 -66.62 -27.09
CA VAL A 820 -60.59 -65.87 -26.37
C VAL A 820 -60.26 -64.39 -26.45
N LYS A 821 -61.18 -63.58 -27.00
CA LYS A 821 -60.98 -62.14 -27.17
C LYS A 821 -61.94 -61.35 -26.29
N ASN A 822 -61.44 -60.32 -25.61
CA ASN A 822 -62.25 -59.28 -24.97
C ASN A 822 -63.30 -59.82 -23.99
N LEU A 823 -62.95 -60.85 -23.21
CA LEU A 823 -63.87 -61.47 -22.25
C LEU A 823 -63.99 -60.58 -21.01
N ALA A 824 -65.16 -59.95 -20.84
CA ALA A 824 -65.44 -59.10 -19.68
C ALA A 824 -65.31 -59.86 -18.35
N HIS A 825 -65.08 -59.11 -17.26
CA HIS A 825 -64.92 -59.65 -15.92
C HIS A 825 -66.08 -60.60 -15.55
N ASN A 826 -65.76 -61.74 -14.93
CA ASN A 826 -66.70 -62.79 -14.53
C ASN A 826 -67.53 -63.47 -15.64
N LYS A 827 -67.36 -63.11 -16.92
CA LYS A 827 -68.05 -63.80 -18.03
C LYS A 827 -67.32 -65.08 -18.42
N ILE A 828 -68.09 -66.02 -19.00
CA ILE A 828 -67.61 -67.36 -19.40
C ILE A 828 -67.71 -67.53 -20.92
N ALA A 829 -66.59 -67.92 -21.52
CA ALA A 829 -66.51 -68.41 -22.89
C ALA A 829 -66.56 -69.96 -22.90
N LYS A 830 -67.18 -70.56 -23.93
CA LYS A 830 -67.28 -72.02 -24.07
C LYS A 830 -66.75 -72.50 -25.42
N LEU A 831 -66.05 -73.63 -25.38
CA LEU A 831 -65.60 -74.41 -26.54
C LEU A 831 -66.17 -75.83 -26.43
N LYS A 832 -66.98 -76.24 -27.39
CA LYS A 832 -67.61 -77.57 -27.43
C LYS A 832 -67.05 -78.36 -28.61
N ILE A 833 -66.57 -79.57 -28.34
CA ILE A 833 -66.03 -80.51 -29.32
C ILE A 833 -66.94 -81.72 -29.35
N THR A 834 -67.50 -82.01 -30.53
CA THR A 834 -68.35 -83.17 -30.77
C THR A 834 -67.55 -84.21 -31.54
N VAL A 835 -67.47 -85.42 -31.00
CA VAL A 835 -66.83 -86.58 -31.64
C VAL A 835 -67.77 -87.77 -31.61
N TYR A 836 -67.68 -88.67 -32.57
CA TYR A 836 -68.50 -89.90 -32.58
C TYR A 836 -67.63 -91.13 -32.75
N ARG A 837 -68.12 -92.25 -32.23
CA ARG A 837 -67.58 -93.59 -32.45
C ARG A 837 -68.71 -94.44 -33.01
N LYS A 838 -68.45 -95.25 -34.04
CA LYS A 838 -69.42 -96.23 -34.55
C LYS A 838 -69.73 -97.22 -33.42
N ALA A 839 -71.02 -97.39 -33.12
CA ALA A 839 -71.48 -98.13 -31.94
C ALA A 839 -71.06 -99.60 -32.02
#